data_AF-A0A6P5QBS4-F1
#
_entry.id   AF-A0A6P5QBS4-F1
#
_cell.length_a   1.000
_cell.length_b   1.000
_cell.length_c   1.000
_cell.angle_alpha   90.00
_cell.angle_beta   90.00
_cell.angle_gamma   90.00
#
_symmetry.space_group_name_H-M   'P 1'
#
loop_
_entity.id
_entity.type
_entity.pdbx_description
1 polymer ?
#
loop_
_entity_poly.entity_id
_entity_poly.type
_entity_poly.pdbx_seq_one_letter_code
_entity_poly.pdbx_strand_id
1 'polypeptide(L)'
;MASQGSVTAALRVAEVLESIANRCVGPEGGQVLCTKPTGEVLLSRDGGCLLEALHLEHPLARMIVACVSSHLKKTGDGAKTFIIFLCHLLRGLHAVGEKGKDSFTSENIQSHERHWKNCGQWKSISQALQTFQTQTLGCIVDQSLSRHYLSVFSSSAEGRKLCRHSLELLLEAYFCGRVGRNNHRFISQLMCDYVFKCMACESGLEVFELLDHCFAELNVGVTGLPVSDSRIIGGLVLPRDFSVYCPADGDIRMVIVTEILQPLFSSAGSEFVLNSETQFQASQCWIMDRTKTVMNYLRSQNVKLLLTSVKQPDLVIYCARLNSISVVECLSAEEVSLVQRITGLSPCVLPEVTSQCEISDSTLVKFCKPLLLRSKRYVHIGLISTCAFIPHCMVLCGPVLGLVEQHERAFHGAFKMLRQLFTDLDLNYIIQTKQQCNPSPLAYDNSRERNHSPETDKLEAQTHLEVCSGLGASDTELIAGKPWSAHKKTPIAPSQTDEMLKCLPPERSGIIDNCDLSIENHSTGSPTAEDTRTEISFEYLQVSDNAGKGYTSPVMRKSLDTCTCQGYCSSAVPAGCVLPVGGSFEILMSYYLLSYAKQCQQSDETVISMLIADALLGIPKILYKPKKGKDSFPHIYMRSLHALQASQPMVSGQSGFESVAGKYQLLTSVLQCLMKILTIDLIINIKRQPQKAADQESEDEF
;
A
#
# COMPACT_ATOMS: atom_id res chain seq x y z
N MET A 1 -34.72 -16.91 -15.14
CA MET A 1 -35.65 -16.47 -14.08
C MET A 1 -35.23 -15.07 -13.67
N ALA A 2 -36.16 -14.12 -13.66
CA ALA A 2 -35.87 -12.73 -13.30
C ALA A 2 -36.33 -12.51 -11.85
N SER A 3 -35.46 -12.01 -10.98
CA SER A 3 -35.80 -11.74 -9.57
C SER A 3 -36.20 -10.26 -9.42
N GLN A 4 -37.44 -10.01 -9.01
CA GLN A 4 -37.97 -8.67 -8.75
C GLN A 4 -37.61 -8.27 -7.30
N GLY A 5 -36.65 -7.35 -7.13
CA GLY A 5 -36.24 -6.84 -5.81
C GLY A 5 -34.73 -6.78 -5.59
N SER A 6 -34.02 -5.88 -6.29
CA SER A 6 -32.57 -5.72 -6.16
C SER A 6 -32.11 -5.44 -4.73
N VAL A 7 -32.83 -4.61 -3.96
CA VAL A 7 -32.45 -4.26 -2.58
C VAL A 7 -32.59 -5.44 -1.62
N THR A 8 -33.69 -6.19 -1.68
CA THR A 8 -33.88 -7.37 -0.83
C THR A 8 -32.87 -8.46 -1.17
N ALA A 9 -32.62 -8.71 -2.46
CA ALA A 9 -31.57 -9.65 -2.90
C ALA A 9 -30.17 -9.18 -2.46
N ALA A 10 -29.87 -7.89 -2.62
CA ALA A 10 -28.61 -7.30 -2.19
C ALA A 10 -28.42 -7.40 -0.67
N LEU A 11 -29.48 -7.17 0.11
CA LEU A 11 -29.44 -7.31 1.55
C LEU A 11 -29.10 -8.75 1.94
N ARG A 12 -29.76 -9.77 1.37
CA ARG A 12 -29.43 -11.18 1.64
C ARG A 12 -27.98 -11.52 1.33
N VAL A 13 -27.48 -11.05 0.18
CA VAL A 13 -26.07 -11.24 -0.19
C VAL A 13 -25.14 -10.53 0.81
N ALA A 14 -25.44 -9.29 1.16
CA ALA A 14 -24.65 -8.51 2.12
C ALA A 14 -24.65 -9.14 3.52
N GLU A 15 -25.77 -9.71 3.97
CA GLU A 15 -25.88 -10.44 5.25
C GLU A 15 -24.95 -11.66 5.29
N VAL A 16 -24.87 -12.42 4.19
CA VAL A 16 -23.96 -13.56 4.09
C VAL A 16 -22.50 -13.09 4.15
N LEU A 17 -22.13 -12.08 3.36
CA LEU A 17 -20.77 -11.52 3.37
C LEU A 17 -20.41 -10.91 4.73
N GLU A 18 -21.36 -10.23 5.39
CA GLU A 18 -21.19 -9.67 6.72
C GLU A 18 -20.96 -10.76 7.76
N SER A 19 -21.67 -11.90 7.67
CA SER A 19 -21.48 -13.02 8.60
C SER A 19 -20.04 -13.55 8.60
N ILE A 20 -19.35 -13.47 7.46
CA ILE A 20 -17.94 -13.83 7.31
C ILE A 20 -17.05 -12.70 7.87
N ALA A 21 -17.29 -11.46 7.43
CA ALA A 21 -16.48 -10.31 7.80
C ALA A 21 -16.52 -10.03 9.32
N ASN A 22 -17.69 -10.12 9.94
CA ASN A 22 -17.96 -9.86 11.35
C ASN A 22 -17.11 -10.75 12.28
N ARG A 23 -16.83 -11.99 11.86
CA ARG A 23 -15.97 -12.90 12.63
C ARG A 23 -14.54 -12.40 12.76
N CYS A 24 -14.07 -11.51 11.91
CA CYS A 24 -12.67 -11.07 11.84
C CYS A 24 -12.47 -9.58 12.21
N VAL A 25 -13.49 -8.88 12.75
CA VAL A 25 -13.41 -7.44 13.01
C VAL A 25 -12.59 -7.14 14.27
N GLY A 26 -11.66 -6.18 14.14
CA GLY A 26 -10.94 -5.62 15.26
C GLY A 26 -9.91 -6.57 15.91
N PRO A 27 -9.35 -6.17 17.07
CA PRO A 27 -8.32 -6.93 17.76
C PRO A 27 -8.80 -8.29 18.28
N GLU A 28 -10.10 -8.40 18.61
CA GLU A 28 -10.79 -9.61 19.09
C GLU A 28 -11.32 -10.51 17.98
N GLY A 29 -11.09 -10.18 16.71
CA GLY A 29 -11.55 -11.00 15.58
C GLY A 29 -10.95 -12.42 15.60
N GLY A 30 -11.73 -13.42 15.20
CA GLY A 30 -11.23 -14.77 14.94
C GLY A 30 -10.34 -14.86 13.69
N GLN A 31 -9.71 -16.02 13.51
CA GLN A 31 -9.13 -16.44 12.24
C GLN A 31 -10.17 -17.24 11.45
N VAL A 32 -10.16 -17.10 10.12
CA VAL A 32 -10.99 -17.91 9.22
C VAL A 32 -10.08 -18.88 8.47
N LEU A 33 -10.47 -20.14 8.49
CA LEU A 33 -9.86 -21.25 7.76
C LEU A 33 -10.68 -21.50 6.50
N CYS A 34 -10.05 -21.33 5.34
CA CYS A 34 -10.63 -21.65 4.05
C CYS A 34 -9.88 -22.85 3.45
N THR A 35 -10.62 -23.82 2.90
CA THR A 35 -10.06 -24.99 2.23
C THR A 35 -10.44 -24.96 0.75
N LYS A 36 -9.45 -25.08 -0.14
CA LYS A 36 -9.70 -25.26 -1.57
C LYS A 36 -10.12 -26.71 -1.85
N PRO A 37 -10.82 -26.97 -2.97
CA PRO A 37 -11.07 -28.34 -3.43
C PRO A 37 -9.79 -29.17 -3.65
N THR A 38 -8.65 -28.50 -3.88
CA THR A 38 -7.33 -29.14 -4.00
C THR A 38 -6.76 -29.64 -2.67
N GLY A 39 -7.40 -29.32 -1.53
CA GLY A 39 -6.88 -29.60 -0.19
C GLY A 39 -5.94 -28.52 0.36
N GLU A 40 -5.60 -27.50 -0.43
CA GLU A 40 -4.85 -26.34 0.05
C GLU A 40 -5.65 -25.55 1.09
N VAL A 41 -4.95 -25.07 2.11
CA VAL A 41 -5.54 -24.34 3.23
C VAL A 41 -5.07 -22.89 3.24
N LEU A 42 -6.00 -21.97 3.34
CA LEU A 42 -5.77 -20.55 3.58
C LEU A 42 -6.25 -20.20 5.00
N LEU A 43 -5.36 -19.67 5.82
CA LEU A 43 -5.68 -19.05 7.12
C LEU A 43 -5.53 -17.55 6.99
N SER A 44 -6.59 -16.79 7.27
CA SER A 44 -6.53 -15.33 7.18
C SER A 44 -7.45 -14.62 8.15
N ARG A 45 -7.02 -13.43 8.62
CA ARG A 45 -7.85 -12.41 9.30
C ARG A 45 -8.08 -11.19 8.41
N ASP A 46 -7.41 -11.14 7.26
CA ASP A 46 -7.53 -10.03 6.31
C ASP A 46 -8.83 -10.17 5.51
N GLY A 47 -9.69 -9.17 5.63
CA GLY A 47 -11.01 -9.23 5.01
C GLY A 47 -10.96 -9.18 3.49
N GLY A 48 -9.96 -8.52 2.90
CA GLY A 48 -9.79 -8.49 1.45
C GLY A 48 -9.42 -9.86 0.91
N CYS A 49 -8.39 -10.46 1.51
CA CYS A 49 -7.93 -11.81 1.20
C CYS A 49 -9.06 -12.84 1.34
N LEU A 50 -9.86 -12.77 2.40
CA LEU A 50 -11.00 -13.68 2.59
C LEU A 50 -12.05 -13.51 1.49
N LEU A 51 -12.45 -12.28 1.18
CA LEU A 51 -13.49 -12.01 0.17
C LEU A 51 -13.05 -12.42 -1.24
N GLU A 52 -11.77 -12.23 -1.57
CA GLU A 52 -11.19 -12.63 -2.86
C GLU A 52 -11.06 -14.15 -3.00
N ALA A 53 -10.91 -14.87 -1.89
CA ALA A 53 -10.82 -16.33 -1.88
C ALA A 53 -12.19 -17.04 -2.03
N LEU A 54 -13.31 -16.32 -1.86
CA LEU A 54 -14.65 -16.91 -1.94
C LEU A 54 -15.04 -17.27 -3.37
N HIS A 55 -15.71 -18.42 -3.55
CA HIS A 55 -16.40 -18.74 -4.80
C HIS A 55 -17.76 -18.04 -4.84
N LEU A 56 -17.88 -16.98 -5.65
CA LEU A 56 -19.06 -16.11 -5.68
C LEU A 56 -19.98 -16.41 -6.88
N GLU A 57 -21.04 -17.17 -6.66
CA GLU A 57 -22.04 -17.50 -7.69
C GLU A 57 -22.99 -16.33 -8.00
N HIS A 58 -23.38 -15.56 -6.97
CA HIS A 58 -24.36 -14.49 -7.11
C HIS A 58 -23.74 -13.23 -7.77
N PRO A 59 -24.35 -12.63 -8.81
CA PRO A 59 -23.79 -11.47 -9.51
C PRO A 59 -23.62 -10.24 -8.60
N LEU A 60 -24.56 -9.97 -7.70
CA LEU A 60 -24.40 -8.90 -6.70
C LEU A 60 -23.23 -9.15 -5.75
N ALA A 61 -22.94 -10.41 -5.40
CA ALA A 61 -21.81 -10.72 -4.51
C ALA A 61 -20.50 -10.39 -5.22
N ARG A 62 -20.36 -10.80 -6.49
CA ARG A 62 -19.21 -10.42 -7.33
C ARG A 62 -19.06 -8.90 -7.46
N MET A 63 -20.17 -8.18 -7.67
CA MET A 63 -20.14 -6.72 -7.76
C MET A 63 -19.70 -6.05 -6.45
N ILE A 64 -20.23 -6.50 -5.31
CA ILE A 64 -19.87 -5.99 -3.99
C ILE A 64 -18.38 -6.25 -3.72
N VAL A 65 -17.91 -7.48 -3.92
CA VAL A 65 -16.50 -7.83 -3.72
C VAL A 65 -15.59 -7.06 -4.68
N ALA A 66 -15.98 -6.85 -5.94
CA ALA A 66 -15.23 -6.00 -6.86
C ALA A 66 -15.14 -4.53 -6.38
N CYS A 67 -16.21 -3.99 -5.77
CA CYS A 67 -16.17 -2.66 -5.16
C CYS A 67 -15.21 -2.63 -3.96
N VAL A 68 -15.20 -3.69 -3.13
CA VAL A 68 -14.24 -3.83 -2.02
C VAL A 68 -12.80 -3.91 -2.53
N SER A 69 -12.51 -4.75 -3.52
CA SER A 69 -11.15 -4.84 -4.09
C SER A 69 -10.71 -3.52 -4.73
N SER A 70 -11.62 -2.77 -5.38
CA SER A 70 -11.32 -1.43 -5.91
C SER A 70 -10.99 -0.44 -4.79
N HIS A 71 -11.71 -0.50 -3.66
CA HIS A 71 -11.43 0.31 -2.49
C HIS A 71 -10.05 -0.04 -1.89
N LEU A 72 -9.77 -1.32 -1.65
CA LEU A 72 -8.51 -1.79 -1.09
C LEU A 72 -7.30 -1.47 -1.96
N LYS A 73 -7.45 -1.46 -3.29
CA LYS A 73 -6.38 -1.03 -4.20
C LYS A 73 -5.93 0.40 -3.93
N LYS A 74 -6.84 1.26 -3.43
CA LYS A 74 -6.54 2.66 -3.09
C LYS A 74 -6.10 2.80 -1.63
N THR A 75 -6.83 2.21 -0.70
CA THR A 75 -6.69 2.47 0.75
C THR A 75 -5.82 1.48 1.50
N GLY A 76 -5.71 0.24 1.01
CA GLY A 76 -5.07 -0.86 1.73
C GLY A 76 -5.79 -1.31 3.01
N ASP A 77 -6.96 -0.75 3.32
CA ASP A 77 -7.77 -1.06 4.51
C ASP A 77 -9.27 -0.96 4.22
N GLY A 78 -10.11 -1.37 5.16
CA GLY A 78 -11.55 -1.08 5.16
C GLY A 78 -12.43 -2.21 4.66
N ALA A 79 -11.91 -3.34 4.18
CA ALA A 79 -12.72 -4.43 3.60
C ALA A 79 -13.87 -4.89 4.50
N LYS A 80 -13.57 -5.18 5.77
CA LYS A 80 -14.56 -5.66 6.75
C LYS A 80 -15.60 -4.58 7.05
N THR A 81 -15.12 -3.37 7.32
CA THR A 81 -15.95 -2.19 7.60
C THR A 81 -16.84 -1.84 6.41
N PHE A 82 -16.37 -2.00 5.18
CA PHE A 82 -17.11 -1.78 3.95
C PHE A 82 -18.36 -2.67 3.89
N ILE A 83 -18.16 -3.99 4.04
CA ILE A 83 -19.25 -4.97 3.97
C ILE A 83 -20.28 -4.73 5.06
N ILE A 84 -19.83 -4.51 6.30
CA ILE A 84 -20.72 -4.27 7.44
C ILE A 84 -21.51 -2.99 7.22
N PHE A 85 -20.84 -1.91 6.85
CA PHE A 85 -21.49 -0.63 6.65
C PHE A 85 -22.51 -0.67 5.50
N LEU A 86 -22.18 -1.32 4.39
CA LEU A 86 -23.11 -1.55 3.29
C LEU A 86 -24.33 -2.38 3.73
N CYS A 87 -24.11 -3.45 4.50
CA CYS A 87 -25.18 -4.29 5.01
C CYS A 87 -26.13 -3.50 5.93
N HIS A 88 -25.58 -2.68 6.82
CA HIS A 88 -26.36 -1.81 7.69
C HIS A 88 -27.18 -0.76 6.92
N LEU A 89 -26.62 -0.15 5.86
CA LEU A 89 -27.38 0.76 4.99
C LEU A 89 -28.53 0.04 4.28
N LEU A 90 -28.30 -1.16 3.75
CA LEU A 90 -29.32 -1.98 3.10
C LEU A 90 -30.43 -2.39 4.07
N ARG A 91 -30.10 -2.70 5.33
CA ARG A 91 -31.10 -2.96 6.38
C ARG A 91 -31.97 -1.74 6.65
N GLY A 92 -31.36 -0.56 6.78
CA GLY A 92 -32.09 0.68 6.98
C GLY A 92 -33.04 0.99 5.82
N LEU A 93 -32.57 0.85 4.58
CA LEU A 93 -33.41 1.03 3.38
C LEU A 93 -34.54 0.00 3.28
N HIS A 94 -34.27 -1.26 3.63
CA HIS A 94 -35.29 -2.31 3.66
C HIS A 94 -36.39 -1.99 4.68
N ALA A 95 -36.00 -1.51 5.88
CA ALA A 95 -36.95 -1.13 6.92
C ALA A 95 -37.84 0.06 6.51
N VAL A 96 -37.28 1.04 5.80
CA VAL A 96 -38.05 2.16 5.22
C VAL A 96 -39.03 1.67 4.15
N GLY A 97 -38.64 0.67 3.34
CA GLY A 97 -39.52 0.07 2.33
C GLY A 97 -40.68 -0.76 2.91
N GLU A 98 -40.48 -1.44 4.05
CA GLU A 98 -41.49 -2.33 4.65
C GLU A 98 -42.49 -1.62 5.56
N LYS A 99 -42.07 -0.58 6.31
CA LYS A 99 -42.98 0.23 7.15
C LYS A 99 -44.12 0.90 6.37
N GLY A 100 -44.01 0.96 5.04
CA GLY A 100 -45.06 1.42 4.15
C GLY A 100 -46.17 0.40 3.84
N LYS A 101 -46.03 -0.89 4.22
CA LYS A 101 -47.05 -1.93 4.01
C LYS A 101 -48.01 -2.09 5.19
N ASP A 102 -47.54 -1.85 6.41
CA ASP A 102 -48.32 -2.07 7.64
C ASP A 102 -48.21 -0.84 8.57
N SER A 103 -49.14 0.13 8.48
CA SER A 103 -49.67 0.84 9.66
C SER A 103 -50.72 1.91 9.31
N PHE A 104 -51.94 1.69 9.79
CA PHE A 104 -52.76 2.74 10.38
C PHE A 104 -52.15 3.04 11.77
N THR A 105 -51.51 4.20 11.98
CA THR A 105 -51.54 5.05 13.20
C THR A 105 -50.34 6.04 13.31
N SER A 106 -50.65 7.24 13.83
CA SER A 106 -49.80 8.34 14.33
C SER A 106 -49.14 9.30 13.33
N GLU A 107 -49.61 10.56 13.35
CA GLU A 107 -49.62 11.54 12.25
C GLU A 107 -48.37 12.45 12.08
N ASN A 108 -47.33 12.38 12.91
CA ASN A 108 -46.32 13.47 12.91
C ASN A 108 -45.03 13.24 12.10
N ILE A 109 -44.88 12.13 11.36
CA ILE A 109 -43.72 11.86 10.47
C ILE A 109 -44.17 11.48 9.04
N GLN A 110 -45.47 11.58 8.74
CA GLN A 110 -46.08 10.83 7.64
C GLN A 110 -46.03 11.48 6.24
N SER A 111 -45.50 12.69 6.05
CA SER A 111 -45.59 13.36 4.73
C SER A 111 -44.59 12.83 3.70
N HIS A 112 -43.35 12.49 4.08
CA HIS A 112 -42.30 12.09 3.12
C HIS A 112 -42.04 10.58 3.01
N GLU A 113 -42.33 9.77 4.04
CA GLU A 113 -42.36 8.29 3.89
C GLU A 113 -43.37 7.84 2.81
N ARG A 114 -44.33 8.72 2.44
CA ARG A 114 -45.28 8.50 1.36
C ARG A 114 -44.76 8.80 -0.06
N HIS A 115 -43.68 9.56 -0.22
CA HIS A 115 -43.15 9.94 -1.55
C HIS A 115 -42.45 8.76 -2.25
N TRP A 116 -41.90 7.83 -1.48
CA TRP A 116 -41.06 6.74 -1.97
C TRP A 116 -41.85 5.46 -2.31
N LYS A 117 -43.12 5.55 -2.70
CA LYS A 117 -44.02 4.39 -2.83
C LYS A 117 -43.95 3.59 -4.15
N ASN A 118 -43.20 4.05 -5.16
CA ASN A 118 -43.24 3.49 -6.52
C ASN A 118 -41.88 2.91 -6.98
N CYS A 119 -41.85 2.05 -8.01
CA CYS A 119 -40.62 1.42 -8.56
C CYS A 119 -39.47 2.38 -8.94
N GLY A 120 -39.71 3.69 -9.03
CA GLY A 120 -38.66 4.72 -9.17
C GLY A 120 -37.95 5.12 -7.86
N GLN A 121 -38.42 4.63 -6.70
CA GLN A 121 -37.95 4.95 -5.34
C GLN A 121 -36.43 4.80 -5.20
N TRP A 122 -35.87 3.67 -5.63
CA TRP A 122 -34.44 3.40 -5.46
C TRP A 122 -33.56 4.31 -6.31
N LYS A 123 -34.03 4.71 -7.50
CA LYS A 123 -33.36 5.69 -8.36
C LYS A 123 -33.38 7.08 -7.74
N SER A 124 -34.51 7.50 -7.18
CA SER A 124 -34.61 8.78 -6.46
C SER A 124 -33.72 8.81 -5.21
N ILE A 125 -33.70 7.74 -4.41
CA ILE A 125 -32.79 7.61 -3.26
C ILE A 125 -31.33 7.61 -3.73
N SER A 126 -31.02 6.92 -4.84
CA SER A 126 -29.67 6.94 -5.42
C SER A 126 -29.25 8.34 -5.84
N GLN A 127 -30.15 9.13 -6.45
CA GLN A 127 -29.88 10.52 -6.84
C GLN A 127 -29.69 11.40 -5.61
N ALA A 128 -30.54 11.27 -4.59
CA ALA A 128 -30.42 12.02 -3.36
C ALA A 128 -29.13 11.66 -2.58
N LEU A 129 -28.72 10.39 -2.58
CA LEU A 129 -27.42 9.95 -2.05
C LEU A 129 -26.25 10.57 -2.82
N GLN A 130 -26.36 10.67 -4.14
CA GLN A 130 -25.35 11.32 -4.96
C GLN A 130 -25.22 12.80 -4.62
N THR A 131 -26.34 13.52 -4.53
CA THR A 131 -26.38 14.93 -4.13
C THR A 131 -25.82 15.13 -2.73
N PHE A 132 -26.21 14.30 -1.77
CA PHE A 132 -25.69 14.33 -0.41
C PHE A 132 -24.17 14.13 -0.36
N GLN A 133 -23.65 13.16 -1.12
CA GLN A 133 -22.22 12.88 -1.18
C GLN A 133 -21.42 14.04 -1.77
N THR A 134 -21.96 14.75 -2.76
CA THR A 134 -21.24 15.84 -3.45
C THR A 134 -21.38 17.19 -2.76
N GLN A 135 -22.53 17.49 -2.14
CA GLN A 135 -22.82 18.83 -1.61
C GLN A 135 -22.69 18.94 -0.10
N THR A 136 -22.98 17.85 0.63
CA THR A 136 -23.13 17.89 2.09
C THR A 136 -22.00 17.18 2.81
N LEU A 137 -21.63 16.00 2.34
CA LEU A 137 -20.70 15.12 3.03
C LEU A 137 -19.31 15.76 3.22
N GLY A 138 -18.78 16.43 2.19
CA GLY A 138 -17.51 17.16 2.26
C GLY A 138 -17.56 18.29 3.30
N CYS A 139 -18.63 19.08 3.29
CA CYS A 139 -18.83 20.20 4.22
C CYS A 139 -18.86 19.75 5.69
N ILE A 140 -19.55 18.64 6.01
CA ILE A 140 -19.59 18.10 7.37
C ILE A 140 -18.19 17.69 7.83
N VAL A 141 -17.42 17.03 6.96
CA VAL A 141 -16.08 16.53 7.27
C VAL A 141 -15.10 17.68 7.48
N ASP A 142 -15.16 18.68 6.62
CA ASP A 142 -14.28 19.84 6.68
C ASP A 142 -14.60 20.79 7.84
N GLN A 143 -15.88 21.06 8.12
CA GLN A 143 -16.28 22.05 9.14
C GLN A 143 -16.42 21.48 10.55
N SER A 144 -16.81 20.20 10.66
CA SER A 144 -17.17 19.59 11.95
C SER A 144 -16.12 18.59 12.44
N LEU A 145 -15.72 17.64 11.59
CA LEU A 145 -14.75 16.59 11.96
C LEU A 145 -13.33 17.13 12.12
N SER A 146 -12.95 18.16 11.35
CA SER A 146 -11.61 18.78 11.40
C SER A 146 -11.16 19.24 12.79
N ARG A 147 -12.12 19.60 13.65
CA ARG A 147 -11.89 20.03 15.04
C ARG A 147 -11.32 18.92 15.94
N HIS A 148 -11.43 17.67 15.50
CA HIS A 148 -11.00 16.49 16.23
C HIS A 148 -9.74 15.83 15.65
N TYR A 149 -9.22 16.35 14.52
CA TYR A 149 -8.07 15.74 13.87
C TYR A 149 -6.82 15.86 14.73
N LEU A 150 -6.12 14.74 14.81
CA LEU A 150 -4.75 14.65 15.28
C LEU A 150 -3.81 14.54 14.08
N SER A 151 -2.51 14.77 14.29
CA SER A 151 -1.51 14.71 13.24
C SER A 151 -0.47 13.64 13.54
N VAL A 152 -0.10 12.85 12.53
CA VAL A 152 1.06 11.95 12.58
C VAL A 152 2.38 12.71 12.35
N PHE A 153 2.31 13.92 11.80
CA PHE A 153 3.48 14.79 11.60
C PHE A 153 3.80 15.62 12.84
N SER A 154 5.10 15.87 13.06
CA SER A 154 5.57 16.81 14.09
C SER A 154 5.40 18.28 13.64
N SER A 155 5.23 19.18 14.60
CA SER A 155 4.97 20.61 14.39
C SER A 155 6.23 21.46 14.10
N SER A 156 7.23 20.93 13.41
CA SER A 156 8.46 21.68 13.08
C SER A 156 8.24 22.64 11.92
N ALA A 157 8.95 23.76 11.93
CA ALA A 157 8.94 24.77 10.86
C ALA A 157 9.44 24.24 9.50
N GLU A 158 10.12 23.08 9.50
CA GLU A 158 10.68 22.41 8.34
C GLU A 158 9.84 21.17 7.99
N GLY A 159 8.83 21.35 7.13
CA GLY A 159 8.18 20.24 6.40
C GLY A 159 7.32 19.24 7.18
N ARG A 160 6.79 18.23 6.45
CA ARG A 160 5.93 17.15 6.97
C ARG A 160 6.76 16.00 7.54
N LYS A 161 7.44 16.20 8.67
CA LYS A 161 8.25 15.16 9.30
C LYS A 161 7.40 14.13 10.05
N LEU A 162 7.59 12.84 9.74
CA LEU A 162 6.83 11.75 10.35
C LEU A 162 7.31 11.46 11.79
N CYS A 163 6.38 11.47 12.75
CA CYS A 163 6.68 11.08 14.12
C CYS A 163 6.68 9.56 14.27
N ARG A 164 7.80 8.99 14.76
CA ARG A 164 7.95 7.55 14.96
C ARG A 164 6.88 6.97 15.89
N HIS A 165 6.64 7.61 17.04
CA HIS A 165 5.64 7.13 17.99
C HIS A 165 4.22 7.14 17.42
N SER A 166 3.85 8.21 16.68
CA SER A 166 2.55 8.30 16.03
C SER A 166 2.37 7.25 14.94
N LEU A 167 3.44 6.94 14.18
CA LEU A 167 3.43 5.87 13.19
C LEU A 167 3.27 4.50 13.85
N GLU A 168 3.99 4.22 14.94
CA GLU A 168 3.86 2.96 15.68
C GLU A 168 2.42 2.74 16.17
N LEU A 169 1.77 3.78 16.71
CA LEU A 169 0.37 3.73 17.14
C LEU A 169 -0.62 3.49 15.99
N LEU A 170 -0.35 4.04 14.81
CA LEU A 170 -1.15 3.80 13.60
C LEU A 170 -0.96 2.36 13.09
N LEU A 171 0.29 1.88 13.03
CA LEU A 171 0.62 0.54 12.54
C LEU A 171 0.14 -0.55 13.50
N GLU A 172 0.26 -0.35 14.82
CA GLU A 172 -0.22 -1.31 15.83
C GLU A 172 -1.73 -1.53 15.67
N ALA A 173 -2.50 -0.45 15.50
CA ALA A 173 -3.92 -0.52 15.21
C ALA A 173 -4.21 -1.26 13.91
N TYR A 174 -3.48 -0.95 12.83
CA TYR A 174 -3.65 -1.55 11.51
C TYR A 174 -3.37 -3.07 11.50
N PHE A 175 -2.24 -3.48 12.07
CA PHE A 175 -1.78 -4.88 12.05
C PHE A 175 -2.53 -5.75 13.06
N CYS A 176 -3.03 -5.20 14.17
CA CYS A 176 -3.76 -5.98 15.17
C CYS A 176 -4.99 -6.71 14.58
N GLY A 177 -5.67 -6.08 13.61
CA GLY A 177 -6.81 -6.66 12.90
C GLY A 177 -6.47 -7.62 11.75
N ARG A 178 -5.19 -7.89 11.48
CA ARG A 178 -4.70 -8.67 10.32
C ARG A 178 -3.72 -9.77 10.67
N VAL A 179 -2.78 -9.46 11.53
CA VAL A 179 -1.63 -10.33 11.85
C VAL A 179 -1.89 -11.16 13.11
N GLY A 180 -2.80 -10.72 13.98
CA GLY A 180 -3.08 -11.41 15.25
C GLY A 180 -2.35 -10.78 16.43
N ARG A 181 -2.86 -11.01 17.64
CA ARG A 181 -2.33 -10.39 18.86
C ARG A 181 -0.90 -10.79 19.20
N ASN A 182 -0.49 -11.99 18.83
CA ASN A 182 0.81 -12.49 19.24
C ASN A 182 1.94 -11.74 18.53
N ASN A 183 1.74 -11.34 17.27
CA ASN A 183 2.80 -10.81 16.43
C ASN A 183 2.63 -9.32 16.07
N HIS A 184 1.44 -8.73 16.26
CA HIS A 184 1.17 -7.37 15.76
C HIS A 184 2.17 -6.31 16.25
N ARG A 185 2.57 -6.31 17.54
CA ARG A 185 3.55 -5.34 18.06
C ARG A 185 4.89 -5.44 17.37
N PHE A 186 5.46 -6.64 17.33
CA PHE A 186 6.73 -6.91 16.66
C PHE A 186 6.67 -6.52 15.18
N ILE A 187 5.61 -6.93 14.48
CA ILE A 187 5.44 -6.62 13.05
C ILE A 187 5.24 -5.11 12.81
N SER A 188 4.55 -4.41 13.70
CA SER A 188 4.37 -2.96 13.62
C SER A 188 5.69 -2.21 13.81
N GLN A 189 6.50 -2.65 14.78
CA GLN A 189 7.84 -2.11 15.01
C GLN A 189 8.76 -2.38 13.82
N LEU A 190 8.74 -3.60 13.28
CA LEU A 190 9.52 -3.99 12.10
C LEU A 190 9.14 -3.15 10.88
N MET A 191 7.84 -2.94 10.64
CA MET A 191 7.36 -2.05 9.58
C MET A 191 7.80 -0.60 9.80
N CYS A 192 7.70 -0.11 11.03
CA CYS A 192 8.14 1.24 11.38
C CYS A 192 9.64 1.42 11.11
N ASP A 193 10.47 0.48 11.58
CA ASP A 193 11.92 0.48 11.32
C ASP A 193 12.24 0.42 9.84
N TYR A 194 11.48 -0.36 9.07
CA TYR A 194 11.67 -0.47 7.63
C TYR A 194 11.39 0.84 6.91
N VAL A 195 10.25 1.49 7.22
CA VAL A 195 9.91 2.81 6.66
C VAL A 195 11.01 3.82 6.94
N PHE A 196 11.49 3.93 8.18
CA PHE A 196 12.58 4.86 8.52
C PHE A 196 13.92 4.50 7.91
N LYS A 197 14.25 3.21 7.74
CA LYS A 197 15.47 2.78 7.04
C LYS A 197 15.43 3.06 5.54
N CYS A 198 14.24 3.04 4.93
CA CYS A 198 14.04 3.29 3.51
C CYS A 198 14.00 4.78 3.13
N MET A 199 13.89 5.71 4.08
CA MET A 199 13.80 7.14 3.82
C MET A 199 15.15 7.83 4.01
N ALA A 200 15.70 8.46 2.96
CA ALA A 200 16.90 9.29 3.05
C ALA A 200 16.62 10.73 3.53
N CYS A 201 15.40 11.21 3.29
CA CYS A 201 14.93 12.55 3.67
C CYS A 201 13.54 12.44 4.32
N GLU A 202 13.09 13.51 4.97
CA GLU A 202 11.85 13.54 5.75
C GLU A 202 10.56 13.61 4.90
N SER A 203 10.67 13.82 3.59
CA SER A 203 9.54 13.77 2.64
C SER A 203 9.30 12.35 2.10
N GLY A 204 8.30 11.66 2.65
CA GLY A 204 8.09 10.22 2.40
C GLY A 204 7.22 9.83 1.20
N LEU A 205 6.56 10.76 0.49
CA LEU A 205 5.54 10.38 -0.52
C LEU A 205 6.08 9.51 -1.66
N GLU A 206 7.16 9.93 -2.31
CA GLU A 206 7.82 9.17 -3.39
C GLU A 206 8.30 7.79 -2.91
N VAL A 207 8.76 7.72 -1.65
CA VAL A 207 9.20 6.46 -1.03
C VAL A 207 8.01 5.52 -0.83
N PHE A 208 6.85 6.00 -0.37
CA PHE A 208 5.67 5.15 -0.22
C PHE A 208 5.09 4.70 -1.56
N GLU A 209 5.19 5.51 -2.61
CA GLU A 209 4.79 5.09 -3.97
C GLU A 209 5.72 3.99 -4.49
N LEU A 210 7.03 4.15 -4.35
CA LEU A 210 7.98 3.10 -4.73
C LEU A 210 7.76 1.82 -3.93
N LEU A 211 7.57 1.94 -2.61
CA LEU A 211 7.33 0.79 -1.73
C LEU A 211 6.00 0.09 -2.07
N ASP A 212 4.91 0.81 -2.32
CA ASP A 212 3.63 0.24 -2.74
C ASP A 212 3.76 -0.53 -4.07
N HIS A 213 4.49 0.02 -5.03
CA HIS A 213 4.64 -0.57 -6.36
C HIS A 213 5.66 -1.72 -6.45
N CYS A 214 6.70 -1.70 -5.63
CA CYS A 214 7.83 -2.62 -5.73
C CYS A 214 8.02 -3.50 -4.48
N PHE A 215 7.01 -3.60 -3.59
CA PHE A 215 7.15 -4.39 -2.37
C PHE A 215 7.41 -5.87 -2.65
N ALA A 216 6.86 -6.41 -3.74
CA ALA A 216 7.05 -7.82 -4.10
C ALA A 216 8.54 -8.16 -4.33
N GLU A 217 9.28 -7.26 -4.98
CA GLU A 217 10.71 -7.38 -5.26
C GLU A 217 11.58 -6.96 -4.06
N LEU A 218 11.03 -6.14 -3.16
CA LEU A 218 11.69 -5.69 -1.93
C LEU A 218 11.41 -6.60 -0.72
N ASN A 219 10.73 -7.73 -0.92
CA ASN A 219 10.39 -8.67 0.14
C ASN A 219 10.80 -10.10 -0.20
N VAL A 220 11.24 -10.83 0.83
CA VAL A 220 11.50 -12.27 0.76
C VAL A 220 10.75 -12.99 1.88
N GLY A 221 9.78 -13.82 1.50
CA GLY A 221 9.10 -14.73 2.41
C GLY A 221 9.92 -16.00 2.70
N VAL A 222 10.16 -16.28 3.99
CA VAL A 222 10.89 -17.47 4.45
C VAL A 222 10.01 -18.34 5.33
N THR A 223 9.72 -19.55 4.87
CA THR A 223 8.90 -20.51 5.61
C THR A 223 9.74 -21.39 6.54
N GLY A 224 9.11 -21.89 7.60
CA GLY A 224 9.70 -22.81 8.58
C GLY A 224 10.59 -22.16 9.65
N LEU A 225 10.57 -20.82 9.75
CA LEU A 225 11.22 -20.06 10.81
C LEU A 225 10.17 -19.35 11.68
N PRO A 226 10.43 -19.07 12.96
CA PRO A 226 9.51 -18.28 13.78
C PRO A 226 9.40 -16.84 13.24
N VAL A 227 8.27 -16.20 13.55
CA VAL A 227 8.01 -14.82 13.09
C VAL A 227 9.03 -13.83 13.60
N SER A 228 9.58 -14.06 14.81
CA SER A 228 10.64 -13.27 15.44
C SER A 228 11.93 -13.19 14.62
N ASP A 229 12.17 -14.13 13.70
CA ASP A 229 13.35 -14.13 12.84
C ASP A 229 13.23 -13.18 11.65
N SER A 230 12.05 -12.56 11.46
CA SER A 230 11.83 -11.55 10.43
C SER A 230 12.73 -10.34 10.68
N ARG A 231 13.35 -9.81 9.62
CA ARG A 231 14.36 -8.76 9.74
C ARG A 231 14.49 -7.94 8.48
N ILE A 232 15.12 -6.78 8.64
CA ILE A 232 15.43 -5.87 7.52
C ILE A 232 16.90 -6.05 7.14
N ILE A 233 17.16 -6.29 5.86
CA ILE A 233 18.50 -6.42 5.31
C ILE A 233 18.77 -5.20 4.41
N GLY A 234 19.88 -4.50 4.60
CA GLY A 234 20.27 -3.38 3.72
C GLY A 234 20.69 -3.87 2.34
N GLY A 235 20.24 -3.20 1.28
CA GLY A 235 20.41 -3.63 -0.11
C GLY A 235 19.22 -4.41 -0.67
N LEU A 236 19.38 -4.92 -1.89
CA LEU A 236 18.40 -5.73 -2.61
C LEU A 236 18.76 -7.22 -2.49
N VAL A 237 17.75 -8.07 -2.33
CA VAL A 237 17.90 -9.52 -2.25
C VAL A 237 17.14 -10.15 -3.42
N LEU A 238 17.86 -10.70 -4.39
CA LEU A 238 17.26 -11.34 -5.56
C LEU A 238 17.00 -12.83 -5.28
N PRO A 239 15.81 -13.38 -5.60
CA PRO A 239 15.40 -14.75 -5.31
C PRO A 239 16.02 -15.80 -6.24
N ARG A 240 17.33 -15.75 -6.41
CA ARG A 240 18.12 -16.59 -7.34
C ARG A 240 19.55 -16.75 -6.84
N ASP A 241 20.27 -17.74 -7.36
CA ASP A 241 21.71 -17.90 -7.13
C ASP A 241 22.51 -17.26 -8.27
N PHE A 242 23.82 -17.12 -8.07
CA PHE A 242 24.74 -16.72 -9.13
C PHE A 242 24.93 -17.85 -10.14
N SER A 243 24.92 -17.51 -11.43
CA SER A 243 25.35 -18.43 -12.48
C SER A 243 26.87 -18.61 -12.45
N VAL A 244 27.59 -17.52 -12.18
CA VAL A 244 29.00 -17.52 -11.79
C VAL A 244 29.19 -16.51 -10.67
N TYR A 245 29.78 -16.96 -9.57
CA TYR A 245 30.20 -16.08 -8.48
C TYR A 245 31.73 -15.96 -8.46
N CYS A 246 32.20 -14.74 -8.69
CA CYS A 246 33.59 -14.34 -8.56
C CYS A 246 33.68 -13.30 -7.44
N PRO A 247 34.10 -13.68 -6.22
CA PRO A 247 34.23 -12.73 -5.12
C PRO A 247 35.23 -11.64 -5.51
N ALA A 248 34.83 -10.39 -5.34
CA ALA A 248 35.65 -9.25 -5.69
C ALA A 248 35.72 -8.27 -4.52
N ASP A 249 36.94 -7.87 -4.18
CA ASP A 249 37.20 -6.82 -3.20
C ASP A 249 37.27 -5.43 -3.88
N GLY A 250 37.01 -4.39 -3.09
CA GLY A 250 37.05 -2.99 -3.54
C GLY A 250 35.85 -2.56 -4.38
N ASP A 251 36.05 -1.57 -5.25
CA ASP A 251 34.99 -1.02 -6.09
C ASP A 251 34.46 -2.09 -7.08
N ILE A 252 33.16 -2.38 -6.97
CA ILE A 252 32.42 -3.28 -7.86
C ILE A 252 31.60 -2.42 -8.82
N ARG A 253 31.97 -2.38 -10.10
CA ARG A 253 31.07 -1.81 -11.13
C ARG A 253 30.12 -2.87 -11.66
N MET A 254 28.87 -2.45 -11.80
CA MET A 254 27.75 -3.25 -12.29
C MET A 254 27.24 -2.71 -13.63
N VAL A 255 26.86 -3.63 -14.51
CA VAL A 255 26.17 -3.35 -15.77
C VAL A 255 24.92 -4.23 -15.86
N ILE A 256 23.85 -3.68 -16.45
CA ILE A 256 22.61 -4.40 -16.75
C ILE A 256 22.56 -4.66 -18.25
N VAL A 257 22.23 -5.88 -18.65
CA VAL A 257 22.09 -6.27 -20.06
C VAL A 257 20.75 -6.97 -20.29
N THR A 258 20.04 -6.58 -21.34
CA THR A 258 18.74 -7.17 -21.69
C THR A 258 18.80 -8.22 -22.79
N GLU A 259 19.93 -8.36 -23.45
CA GLU A 259 20.13 -9.24 -24.61
C GLU A 259 21.19 -10.31 -24.37
N ILE A 260 21.29 -11.27 -25.30
CA ILE A 260 22.31 -12.31 -25.25
C ILE A 260 23.65 -11.72 -25.69
N LEU A 261 24.68 -11.88 -24.87
CA LEU A 261 26.03 -11.35 -25.13
C LEU A 261 26.78 -12.11 -26.23
N GLN A 262 26.42 -13.36 -26.44
CA GLN A 262 26.99 -14.17 -27.51
C GLN A 262 26.39 -13.76 -28.86
N PRO A 263 27.22 -13.45 -29.86
CA PRO A 263 26.73 -13.25 -31.22
C PRO A 263 25.97 -14.47 -31.73
N LEU A 264 24.84 -14.23 -32.38
CA LEU A 264 24.09 -15.27 -33.07
C LEU A 264 24.73 -15.56 -34.43
N PHE A 265 24.62 -16.80 -34.91
CA PHE A 265 25.04 -17.17 -36.27
C PHE A 265 24.23 -16.45 -37.35
N SER A 266 23.00 -16.08 -37.02
CA SER A 266 22.04 -15.44 -37.93
C SER A 266 21.14 -14.49 -37.15
N SER A 267 20.75 -13.39 -37.78
CA SER A 267 19.67 -12.54 -37.30
C SER A 267 18.30 -13.17 -37.54
N ALA A 268 17.25 -12.62 -36.91
CA ALA A 268 15.88 -13.06 -37.16
C ALA A 268 15.52 -12.88 -38.64
N GLY A 269 15.07 -13.96 -39.30
CA GLY A 269 14.67 -13.95 -40.70
C GLY A 269 15.79 -14.19 -41.72
N SER A 270 17.02 -14.49 -41.28
CA SER A 270 18.12 -14.88 -42.19
C SER A 270 18.50 -16.35 -42.04
N GLU A 271 18.94 -16.98 -43.14
CA GLU A 271 19.48 -18.33 -43.16
C GLU A 271 21.01 -18.32 -43.10
N PHE A 272 21.59 -19.09 -42.18
CA PHE A 272 23.02 -19.28 -42.08
C PHE A 272 23.42 -20.58 -42.80
N VAL A 273 24.04 -20.44 -43.98
CA VAL A 273 24.42 -21.58 -44.84
C VAL A 273 25.87 -21.97 -44.58
N LEU A 274 26.09 -23.23 -44.21
CA LEU A 274 27.41 -23.82 -43.99
C LEU A 274 27.77 -24.75 -45.14
N ASN A 275 28.89 -24.49 -45.82
CA ASN A 275 29.34 -25.28 -46.96
C ASN A 275 30.45 -26.29 -46.59
N SER A 276 30.99 -26.22 -45.37
CA SER A 276 32.01 -27.16 -44.88
C SER A 276 32.09 -27.19 -43.35
N GLU A 277 32.63 -28.28 -42.80
CA GLU A 277 32.95 -28.38 -41.37
C GLU A 277 33.98 -27.33 -40.93
N THR A 278 34.94 -27.00 -41.79
CA THR A 278 35.94 -25.95 -41.52
C THR A 278 35.31 -24.56 -41.39
N GLN A 279 34.27 -24.25 -42.18
CA GLN A 279 33.51 -23.01 -42.04
C GLN A 279 32.74 -22.98 -40.72
N PHE A 280 32.16 -24.11 -40.33
CA PHE A 280 31.48 -24.20 -39.04
C PHE A 280 32.46 -23.97 -37.87
N GLN A 281 33.61 -24.65 -37.87
CA GLN A 281 34.65 -24.46 -36.86
C GLN A 281 35.16 -23.00 -36.84
N ALA A 282 35.41 -22.40 -38.01
CA ALA A 282 35.82 -21.00 -38.10
C ALA A 282 34.76 -20.04 -37.54
N SER A 283 33.48 -20.29 -37.81
CA SER A 283 32.37 -19.49 -37.27
C SER A 283 32.23 -19.62 -35.75
N GLN A 284 32.45 -20.82 -35.18
CA GLN A 284 32.49 -21.02 -33.74
C GLN A 284 33.67 -20.29 -33.08
N CYS A 285 34.86 -20.35 -33.70
CA CYS A 285 36.03 -19.59 -33.25
C CYS A 285 35.76 -18.08 -33.27
N TRP A 286 35.11 -17.58 -34.32
CA TRP A 286 34.73 -16.17 -34.42
C TRP A 286 33.78 -15.76 -33.28
N ILE A 287 32.72 -16.53 -33.00
CA ILE A 287 31.80 -16.28 -31.88
C ILE A 287 32.54 -16.28 -30.54
N MET A 288 33.44 -17.25 -30.33
CA MET A 288 34.24 -17.36 -29.11
C MET A 288 35.15 -16.15 -28.93
N ASP A 289 35.90 -15.76 -29.96
CA ASP A 289 36.83 -14.63 -29.88
C ASP A 289 36.08 -13.31 -29.72
N ARG A 290 34.89 -13.18 -30.32
CA ARG A 290 34.01 -12.04 -30.14
C ARG A 290 33.50 -11.93 -28.70
N THR A 291 33.02 -13.04 -28.14
CA THR A 291 32.54 -13.11 -26.75
C THR A 291 33.66 -12.81 -25.76
N LYS A 292 34.87 -13.32 -26.00
CA LYS A 292 36.07 -12.98 -25.21
C LYS A 292 36.39 -11.49 -25.30
N THR A 293 36.31 -10.90 -26.49
CA THR A 293 36.58 -9.48 -26.69
C THR A 293 35.62 -8.61 -25.87
N VAL A 294 34.32 -8.92 -25.90
CA VAL A 294 33.30 -8.23 -25.10
C VAL A 294 33.61 -8.36 -23.60
N MET A 295 33.94 -9.56 -23.11
CA MET A 295 34.26 -9.77 -21.69
C MET A 295 35.55 -9.08 -21.25
N ASN A 296 36.57 -9.07 -22.10
CA ASN A 296 37.82 -8.35 -21.85
C ASN A 296 37.59 -6.84 -21.80
N TYR A 297 36.70 -6.33 -22.66
CA TYR A 297 36.28 -4.93 -22.64
C TYR A 297 35.52 -4.59 -21.34
N LEU A 298 34.57 -5.41 -20.89
CA LEU A 298 33.91 -5.20 -19.60
C LEU A 298 34.92 -5.18 -18.44
N ARG A 299 35.89 -6.10 -18.47
CA ARG A 299 36.97 -6.14 -17.48
C ARG A 299 37.86 -4.90 -17.50
N SER A 300 38.19 -4.38 -18.69
CA SER A 300 39.01 -3.16 -18.80
C SER A 300 38.31 -1.93 -18.24
N GLN A 301 36.97 -1.93 -18.24
CA GLN A 301 36.12 -0.93 -17.58
C GLN A 301 35.92 -1.20 -16.07
N ASN A 302 36.63 -2.15 -15.48
CA ASN A 302 36.51 -2.57 -14.07
C ASN A 302 35.09 -3.07 -13.70
N VAL A 303 34.35 -3.62 -14.66
CA VAL A 303 33.07 -4.30 -14.39
C VAL A 303 33.34 -5.64 -13.73
N LYS A 304 32.68 -5.86 -12.60
CA LYS A 304 32.80 -7.08 -11.78
C LYS A 304 31.46 -7.78 -11.55
N LEU A 305 30.34 -7.12 -11.88
CA LEU A 305 29.00 -7.65 -11.77
C LEU A 305 28.21 -7.41 -13.06
N LEU A 306 27.64 -8.48 -13.59
CA LEU A 306 26.75 -8.47 -14.75
C LEU A 306 25.37 -8.96 -14.34
N LEU A 307 24.36 -8.09 -14.45
CA LEU A 307 22.96 -8.44 -14.27
C LEU A 307 22.30 -8.61 -15.64
N THR A 308 21.65 -9.75 -15.90
CA THR A 308 21.01 -10.01 -17.19
C THR A 308 19.53 -10.36 -17.06
N SER A 309 18.67 -9.77 -17.89
CA SER A 309 17.25 -10.15 -17.93
C SER A 309 17.03 -11.49 -18.62
N VAL A 310 17.93 -11.86 -19.55
CA VAL A 310 17.92 -13.14 -20.26
C VAL A 310 18.95 -14.10 -19.70
N LYS A 311 18.73 -15.40 -19.93
CA LYS A 311 19.74 -16.44 -19.67
C LYS A 311 20.88 -16.30 -20.67
N GLN A 312 22.12 -16.30 -20.20
CA GLN A 312 23.29 -16.25 -21.07
C GLN A 312 23.76 -17.67 -21.44
N PRO A 313 24.33 -17.85 -22.64
CA PRO A 313 24.94 -19.12 -23.04
C PRO A 313 26.16 -19.49 -22.17
N ASP A 314 26.46 -20.79 -22.09
CA ASP A 314 27.58 -21.31 -21.29
C ASP A 314 28.93 -20.70 -21.66
N LEU A 315 29.12 -20.33 -22.94
CA LEU A 315 30.31 -19.64 -23.42
C LEU A 315 30.50 -18.28 -22.76
N VAL A 316 29.42 -17.51 -22.61
CA VAL A 316 29.42 -16.20 -21.93
C VAL A 316 29.77 -16.39 -20.46
N ILE A 317 29.16 -17.37 -19.81
CA ILE A 317 29.40 -17.71 -18.40
C ILE A 317 30.84 -18.16 -18.17
N TYR A 318 31.39 -18.96 -19.08
CA TYR A 318 32.79 -19.37 -19.08
C TYR A 318 33.74 -18.17 -19.24
N CYS A 319 33.50 -17.31 -20.22
CA CYS A 319 34.31 -16.11 -20.44
C CYS A 319 34.21 -15.09 -19.30
N ALA A 320 33.05 -14.97 -18.65
CA ALA A 320 32.85 -14.14 -17.47
C ALA A 320 33.69 -14.65 -16.28
N ARG A 321 33.70 -15.97 -16.05
CA ARG A 321 34.53 -16.59 -15.01
C ARG A 321 36.02 -16.32 -15.22
N LEU A 322 36.52 -16.44 -16.45
CA LEU A 322 37.92 -16.13 -16.80
C LEU A 322 38.28 -14.67 -16.54
N ASN A 323 37.30 -13.77 -16.67
CA ASN A 323 37.46 -12.34 -16.45
C ASN A 323 37.13 -11.89 -15.02
N SER A 324 36.85 -12.82 -14.10
CA SER A 324 36.45 -12.55 -12.71
C SER A 324 35.19 -11.67 -12.59
N ILE A 325 34.24 -11.85 -13.51
CA ILE A 325 32.95 -11.16 -13.52
C ILE A 325 31.89 -12.09 -12.95
N SER A 326 31.21 -11.64 -11.89
CA SER A 326 30.03 -12.34 -11.34
C SER A 326 28.81 -12.11 -12.23
N VAL A 327 28.05 -13.16 -12.50
CA VAL A 327 26.87 -13.12 -13.39
C VAL A 327 25.61 -13.56 -12.65
N VAL A 328 24.56 -12.74 -12.78
CA VAL A 328 23.23 -13.02 -12.26
C VAL A 328 22.24 -12.93 -13.42
N GLU A 329 21.52 -14.02 -13.67
CA GLU A 329 20.69 -14.16 -14.87
C GLU A 329 19.18 -14.11 -14.58
N CYS A 330 18.41 -14.01 -15.67
CA CYS A 330 16.96 -14.15 -15.72
C CYS A 330 16.18 -13.12 -14.89
N LEU A 331 16.70 -11.89 -14.71
CA LEU A 331 16.00 -10.85 -13.96
C LEU A 331 14.65 -10.53 -14.62
N SER A 332 13.59 -10.42 -13.83
CA SER A 332 12.27 -10.04 -14.31
C SER A 332 12.27 -8.57 -14.74
N ALA A 333 11.29 -8.18 -15.56
CA ALA A 333 11.16 -6.78 -16.00
C ALA A 333 10.97 -5.84 -14.80
N GLU A 334 10.28 -6.29 -13.75
CA GLU A 334 10.04 -5.56 -12.51
C GLU A 334 11.33 -5.36 -11.71
N GLU A 335 12.16 -6.41 -11.58
CA GLU A 335 13.46 -6.31 -10.91
C GLU A 335 14.43 -5.40 -11.66
N VAL A 336 14.48 -5.51 -13.00
CA VAL A 336 15.27 -4.61 -13.84
C VAL A 336 14.79 -3.17 -13.61
N SER A 337 13.48 -2.91 -13.72
CA SER A 337 12.90 -1.59 -13.49
C SER A 337 13.22 -1.03 -12.10
N LEU A 338 13.18 -1.88 -11.06
CA LEU A 338 13.54 -1.49 -9.71
C LEU A 338 15.01 -1.08 -9.60
N VAL A 339 15.94 -1.87 -10.14
CA VAL A 339 17.37 -1.54 -10.13
C VAL A 339 17.64 -0.25 -10.89
N GLN A 340 16.99 -0.05 -12.05
CA GLN A 340 17.07 1.20 -12.82
C GLN A 340 16.56 2.40 -12.01
N ARG A 341 15.42 2.29 -11.32
CA ARG A 341 14.87 3.36 -10.47
C ARG A 341 15.76 3.70 -9.28
N ILE A 342 16.40 2.70 -8.67
CA ILE A 342 17.30 2.90 -7.53
C ILE A 342 18.62 3.54 -7.97
N THR A 343 19.21 3.06 -9.05
CA THR A 343 20.58 3.42 -9.44
C THR A 343 20.66 4.50 -10.53
N GLY A 344 19.55 4.79 -11.22
CA GLY A 344 19.52 5.63 -12.43
C GLY A 344 20.16 4.97 -13.66
N LEU A 345 20.55 3.69 -13.58
CA LEU A 345 21.28 2.99 -14.65
C LEU A 345 20.33 2.58 -15.79
N SER A 346 20.67 2.88 -17.05
CA SER A 346 20.01 2.30 -18.23
C SER A 346 20.60 0.91 -18.57
N PRO A 347 19.82 0.01 -19.22
CA PRO A 347 20.36 -1.24 -19.70
C PRO A 347 21.35 -0.94 -20.82
N CYS A 348 22.53 -1.52 -20.72
CA CYS A 348 23.61 -1.29 -21.66
C CYS A 348 23.29 -1.99 -22.99
N VAL A 349 23.28 -1.22 -24.07
CA VAL A 349 23.41 -1.75 -25.44
C VAL A 349 24.90 -1.88 -25.70
N LEU A 350 25.38 -3.12 -25.80
CA LEU A 350 26.79 -3.34 -26.05
C LEU A 350 27.14 -2.94 -27.48
N PRO A 351 28.21 -2.15 -27.69
CA PRO A 351 28.55 -1.67 -29.00
C PRO A 351 28.92 -2.83 -29.92
N GLU A 352 28.35 -2.83 -31.12
CA GLU A 352 28.99 -3.43 -32.28
C GLU A 352 30.38 -2.76 -32.38
N VAL A 353 31.45 -3.52 -32.14
CA VAL A 353 32.84 -3.06 -31.83
C VAL A 353 33.53 -2.30 -32.98
N THR A 354 32.89 -1.33 -33.62
CA THR A 354 33.46 -0.50 -34.68
C THR A 354 33.67 0.96 -34.26
N SER A 355 33.23 1.38 -33.08
CA SER A 355 33.53 2.73 -32.56
C SER A 355 33.83 2.73 -31.07
N GLN A 356 34.82 3.54 -30.67
CA GLN A 356 35.19 3.82 -29.30
C GLN A 356 34.01 4.49 -28.58
N CYS A 357 33.16 3.71 -27.94
CA CYS A 357 32.15 4.21 -27.02
C CYS A 357 32.59 3.84 -25.61
N GLU A 358 32.66 4.81 -24.70
CA GLU A 358 32.81 4.56 -23.27
C GLU A 358 31.50 3.97 -22.73
N ILE A 359 31.56 3.03 -21.78
CA ILE A 359 30.35 2.61 -21.05
C ILE A 359 29.92 3.78 -20.16
N SER A 360 29.05 4.64 -20.68
CA SER A 360 28.34 5.66 -19.89
C SER A 360 27.46 5.01 -18.81
N ASP A 361 27.07 3.75 -19.03
CA ASP A 361 26.04 3.03 -18.28
C ASP A 361 26.65 1.96 -17.35
N SER A 362 27.55 2.37 -16.45
CA SER A 362 28.00 1.52 -15.35
C SER A 362 27.85 2.25 -14.01
N THR A 363 27.49 1.51 -12.96
CA THR A 363 27.31 2.08 -11.61
C THR A 363 28.09 1.32 -10.56
N LEU A 364 28.48 2.00 -9.49
CA LEU A 364 29.18 1.39 -8.36
C LEU A 364 28.17 0.71 -7.42
N VAL A 365 28.57 -0.45 -6.91
CA VAL A 365 27.81 -1.23 -5.94
C VAL A 365 28.66 -1.40 -4.68
N LYS A 366 28.03 -1.22 -3.51
CA LYS A 366 28.71 -1.31 -2.20
C LYS A 366 29.24 -2.71 -1.91
N PHE A 367 28.48 -3.73 -2.28
CA PHE A 367 28.86 -5.14 -2.15
C PHE A 367 27.96 -6.02 -3.04
N CYS A 368 28.45 -7.19 -3.42
CA CYS A 368 27.66 -8.24 -4.06
C CYS A 368 28.11 -9.61 -3.53
N LYS A 369 27.22 -10.36 -2.89
CA LYS A 369 27.56 -11.62 -2.22
C LYS A 369 26.41 -12.61 -2.20
N PRO A 370 26.68 -13.93 -2.11
CA PRO A 370 25.64 -14.92 -1.88
C PRO A 370 25.06 -14.75 -0.46
N LEU A 371 23.76 -14.94 -0.36
CA LEU A 371 23.01 -14.93 0.90
C LEU A 371 22.22 -16.23 1.01
N LEU A 372 22.39 -16.95 2.11
CA LEU A 372 21.62 -18.15 2.40
C LEU A 372 20.50 -17.80 3.39
N LEU A 373 19.25 -17.96 2.96
CA LEU A 373 18.09 -17.90 3.86
C LEU A 373 17.49 -19.30 3.94
N ARG A 374 17.69 -19.94 5.10
CA ARG A 374 17.37 -21.36 5.34
C ARG A 374 18.11 -22.27 4.34
N SER A 375 17.40 -22.83 3.37
CA SER A 375 17.95 -23.74 2.35
C SER A 375 18.00 -23.14 0.95
N LYS A 376 17.54 -21.89 0.79
CA LYS A 376 17.51 -21.19 -0.50
C LYS A 376 18.65 -20.18 -0.57
N ARG A 377 19.35 -20.17 -1.72
CA ARG A 377 20.41 -19.22 -2.04
C ARG A 377 19.82 -18.02 -2.77
N TYR A 378 20.29 -16.85 -2.39
CA TYR A 378 19.89 -15.54 -2.88
C TYR A 378 21.13 -14.75 -3.27
N VAL A 379 20.97 -13.80 -4.19
CA VAL A 379 21.99 -12.80 -4.47
C VAL A 379 21.69 -11.56 -3.63
N HIS A 380 22.67 -11.10 -2.87
CA HIS A 380 22.56 -9.90 -2.02
C HIS A 380 23.42 -8.76 -2.58
N ILE A 381 22.76 -7.69 -3.00
CA ILE A 381 23.36 -6.56 -3.71
C ILE A 381 23.18 -5.26 -2.90
N GLY A 382 24.28 -4.62 -2.53
CA GLY A 382 24.29 -3.32 -1.87
C GLY A 382 24.27 -2.18 -2.88
N LEU A 383 23.09 -1.76 -3.35
CA LEU A 383 22.98 -0.69 -4.34
C LEU A 383 23.26 0.70 -3.72
N ILE A 384 23.86 1.59 -4.51
CA ILE A 384 23.98 3.02 -4.20
C ILE A 384 22.75 3.69 -4.81
N SER A 385 21.95 4.34 -3.98
CA SER A 385 20.73 5.00 -4.44
C SER A 385 21.02 6.39 -4.99
N THR A 386 20.38 6.72 -6.11
CA THR A 386 20.34 8.07 -6.70
C THR A 386 19.05 8.81 -6.38
N CYS A 387 18.08 8.16 -5.72
CA CYS A 387 16.80 8.75 -5.31
C CYS A 387 16.66 8.81 -3.78
N ALA A 388 15.55 9.41 -3.30
CA ALA A 388 15.26 9.55 -1.87
C ALA A 388 15.04 8.21 -1.13
N PHE A 389 14.88 7.12 -1.87
CA PHE A 389 14.72 5.78 -1.33
C PHE A 389 16.07 5.13 -1.01
N ILE A 390 16.23 4.59 0.20
CA ILE A 390 17.41 3.79 0.57
C ILE A 390 17.06 2.31 0.45
N PRO A 391 17.75 1.54 -0.42
CA PRO A 391 17.41 0.15 -0.69
C PRO A 391 17.60 -0.70 0.56
N HIS A 392 16.49 -1.29 1.00
CA HIS A 392 16.43 -2.32 2.03
C HIS A 392 15.43 -3.38 1.59
N CYS A 393 15.70 -4.63 1.92
CA CYS A 393 14.83 -5.76 1.68
C CYS A 393 14.24 -6.24 3.02
N MET A 394 12.93 -6.47 3.02
CA MET A 394 12.22 -7.09 4.13
C MET A 394 12.31 -8.61 4.02
N VAL A 395 12.77 -9.28 5.07
CA VAL A 395 12.70 -10.74 5.17
C VAL A 395 11.59 -11.08 6.16
N LEU A 396 10.50 -11.66 5.67
CA LEU A 396 9.35 -12.06 6.50
C LEU A 396 9.38 -13.56 6.75
N CYS A 397 9.55 -13.93 8.02
CA CYS A 397 9.61 -15.31 8.47
C CYS A 397 8.26 -15.78 9.02
N GLY A 398 7.96 -17.06 8.82
CA GLY A 398 6.79 -17.70 9.42
C GLY A 398 6.87 -19.23 9.36
N PRO A 399 6.21 -19.94 10.29
CA PRO A 399 6.30 -21.40 10.38
C PRO A 399 5.70 -22.08 9.15
N VAL A 400 4.69 -21.46 8.52
CA VAL A 400 3.99 -21.94 7.34
C VAL A 400 3.82 -20.84 6.30
N LEU A 401 3.72 -21.21 5.02
CA LEU A 401 3.59 -20.28 3.90
C LEU A 401 2.43 -19.30 4.07
N GLY A 402 1.25 -19.80 4.48
CA GLY A 402 0.07 -18.96 4.65
C GLY A 402 0.25 -17.80 5.64
N LEU A 403 1.07 -17.99 6.71
CA LEU A 403 1.34 -16.90 7.65
C LEU A 403 2.29 -15.86 7.06
N VAL A 404 3.30 -16.31 6.31
CA VAL A 404 4.23 -15.42 5.59
C VAL A 404 3.45 -14.55 4.61
N GLU A 405 2.61 -15.16 3.76
CA GLU A 405 1.81 -14.41 2.80
C GLU A 405 0.79 -13.46 3.49
N GLN A 406 0.25 -13.85 4.67
CA GLN A 406 -0.63 -12.97 5.44
C GLN A 406 0.13 -11.71 5.90
N HIS A 407 1.37 -11.85 6.36
CA HIS A 407 2.20 -10.71 6.70
C HIS A 407 2.52 -9.88 5.45
N GLU A 408 2.96 -10.48 4.36
CA GLU A 408 3.28 -9.80 3.09
C GLU A 408 2.10 -8.93 2.61
N ARG A 409 0.89 -9.50 2.58
CA ARG A 409 -0.33 -8.76 2.20
C ARG A 409 -0.64 -7.62 3.17
N ALA A 410 -0.44 -7.82 4.47
CA ALA A 410 -0.63 -6.77 5.47
C ALA A 410 0.38 -5.62 5.31
N PHE A 411 1.65 -5.92 5.01
CA PHE A 411 2.66 -4.89 4.73
C PHE A 411 2.29 -4.09 3.47
N HIS A 412 1.93 -4.77 2.38
CA HIS A 412 1.51 -4.11 1.14
C HIS A 412 0.29 -3.20 1.37
N GLY A 413 -0.72 -3.66 2.11
CA GLY A 413 -1.86 -2.81 2.49
C GLY A 413 -1.46 -1.64 3.39
N ALA A 414 -0.49 -1.80 4.28
CA ALA A 414 0.02 -0.71 5.11
C ALA A 414 0.70 0.38 4.27
N PHE A 415 1.47 0.05 3.22
CA PHE A 415 2.06 1.05 2.33
C PHE A 415 1.00 1.88 1.60
N LYS A 416 -0.08 1.26 1.14
CA LYS A 416 -1.23 1.98 0.55
C LYS A 416 -1.87 2.95 1.54
N MET A 417 -2.12 2.49 2.76
CA MET A 417 -2.66 3.34 3.83
C MET A 417 -1.74 4.52 4.13
N LEU A 418 -0.42 4.28 4.23
CA LEU A 418 0.56 5.34 4.49
C LEU A 418 0.65 6.32 3.33
N ARG A 419 0.71 5.84 2.09
CA ARG A 419 0.69 6.68 0.90
C ARG A 419 -0.50 7.65 0.91
N GLN A 420 -1.70 7.14 1.22
CA GLN A 420 -2.88 7.99 1.36
C GLN A 420 -2.80 9.00 2.50
N LEU A 421 -2.21 8.61 3.62
CA LEU A 421 -2.00 9.52 4.75
C LEU A 421 -1.09 10.70 4.38
N PHE A 422 -0.18 10.52 3.41
CA PHE A 422 0.74 11.58 2.95
C PHE A 422 0.17 12.50 1.88
N THR A 423 -1.01 12.19 1.33
CA THR A 423 -1.67 12.98 0.29
C THR A 423 -2.78 13.84 0.90
N ASP A 424 -2.86 15.10 0.50
CA ASP A 424 -4.04 15.93 0.83
C ASP A 424 -5.24 15.41 0.02
N LEU A 425 -6.35 15.12 0.71
CA LEU A 425 -7.53 14.57 0.07
C LEU A 425 -8.50 15.70 -0.26
N ASP A 426 -8.55 16.08 -1.53
CA ASP A 426 -9.57 16.99 -2.04
C ASP A 426 -10.95 16.32 -2.02
N LEU A 427 -11.87 16.89 -1.25
CA LEU A 427 -13.22 16.37 -1.09
C LEU A 427 -14.11 16.68 -2.31
N ASN A 428 -13.68 17.59 -3.19
CA ASN A 428 -14.37 17.94 -4.43
C ASN A 428 -13.86 17.11 -5.65
N TYR A 429 -12.60 16.68 -5.66
CA TYR A 429 -11.97 15.98 -6.80
C TYR A 429 -12.47 14.53 -7.01
N ILE A 430 -13.07 13.89 -6.01
CA ILE A 430 -13.66 12.54 -6.16
C ILE A 430 -14.86 12.53 -7.14
N ILE A 431 -15.33 13.70 -7.57
CA ILE A 431 -16.46 13.88 -8.48
C ILE A 431 -16.07 13.70 -9.98
N GLN A 432 -14.80 13.94 -10.37
CA GLN A 432 -14.42 14.03 -11.79
C GLN A 432 -13.88 12.75 -12.45
N THR A 433 -13.45 11.73 -11.70
CA THR A 433 -12.86 10.50 -12.28
C THR A 433 -13.86 9.53 -12.92
N LYS A 434 -15.12 9.95 -13.13
CA LYS A 434 -16.18 9.10 -13.72
C LYS A 434 -16.57 9.43 -15.17
N GLN A 435 -15.87 10.35 -15.86
CA GLN A 435 -16.12 10.60 -17.30
C GLN A 435 -15.11 9.93 -18.25
N GLN A 436 -14.03 9.32 -17.77
CA GLN A 436 -13.11 8.50 -18.59
C GLN A 436 -13.03 7.06 -18.08
N CYS A 437 -14.13 6.32 -18.22
CA CYS A 437 -14.13 4.86 -18.26
C CYS A 437 -15.39 4.39 -19.00
N ASN A 438 -15.54 4.86 -20.24
CA ASN A 438 -16.23 4.09 -21.27
C ASN A 438 -15.15 3.31 -22.00
N PRO A 439 -15.22 1.98 -22.12
CA PRO A 439 -14.45 1.27 -23.13
C PRO A 439 -15.08 1.62 -24.48
N SER A 440 -14.55 2.64 -25.16
CA SER A 440 -14.81 2.81 -26.59
C SER A 440 -14.28 1.57 -27.33
N PRO A 441 -15.06 0.95 -28.23
CA PRO A 441 -14.53 -0.08 -29.10
C PRO A 441 -13.44 0.54 -29.96
N LEU A 442 -12.27 -0.10 -30.01
CA LEU A 442 -11.23 0.20 -30.98
C LEU A 442 -11.83 0.08 -32.38
N ALA A 443 -12.10 1.22 -33.01
CA ALA A 443 -12.31 1.29 -34.45
C ALA A 443 -10.94 1.10 -35.09
N TYR A 444 -10.77 -0.09 -35.67
CA TYR A 444 -9.87 -0.34 -36.78
C TYR A 444 -10.20 0.68 -37.87
N ASP A 445 -9.23 1.50 -38.27
CA ASP A 445 -9.32 2.22 -39.54
C ASP A 445 -8.16 1.77 -40.42
N ASN A 446 -8.54 1.08 -41.48
CA ASN A 446 -7.66 0.51 -42.48
C ASN A 446 -7.08 1.62 -43.34
N SER A 447 -5.76 1.72 -43.35
CA SER A 447 -5.02 2.44 -44.37
C SER A 447 -5.22 1.76 -45.73
N ARG A 448 -5.88 2.45 -46.67
CA ARG A 448 -5.74 2.21 -48.11
C ARG A 448 -5.46 3.51 -48.82
N GLU A 449 -4.27 3.54 -49.42
CA GLU A 449 -3.69 4.59 -50.25
C GLU A 449 -4.64 5.08 -51.34
N ARG A 450 -4.65 6.40 -51.59
CA ARG A 450 -4.63 6.93 -52.95
C ARG A 450 -3.75 8.17 -53.03
N ASN A 451 -2.89 8.12 -54.04
CA ASN A 451 -1.94 9.12 -54.54
C ASN A 451 -2.54 10.52 -54.67
N HIS A 452 -1.72 11.55 -54.43
CA HIS A 452 -1.32 12.56 -55.42
C HIS A 452 -0.60 13.74 -54.72
N SER A 453 0.66 13.97 -55.09
CA SER A 453 1.33 15.26 -54.97
C SER A 453 0.73 16.25 -56.00
N PRO A 454 0.74 17.57 -55.71
CA PRO A 454 1.83 18.38 -56.25
C PRO A 454 2.31 19.52 -55.34
N GLU A 455 3.46 20.04 -55.75
CA GLU A 455 4.25 21.11 -55.15
C GLU A 455 3.66 22.52 -55.28
N THR A 456 4.26 23.41 -54.47
CA THR A 456 4.56 24.84 -54.70
C THR A 456 3.52 25.95 -54.44
N ASP A 457 3.92 26.75 -53.44
CA ASP A 457 4.02 28.22 -53.42
C ASP A 457 2.78 29.13 -53.24
N LYS A 458 2.80 29.75 -52.05
CA LYS A 458 2.78 31.20 -51.74
C LYS A 458 1.47 31.91 -51.38
N LEU A 459 1.61 32.61 -50.23
CA LEU A 459 0.94 33.84 -49.76
C LEU A 459 -0.54 33.65 -49.32
N GLU A 460 -1.01 34.09 -48.15
CA GLU A 460 -0.70 35.30 -47.38
C GLU A 460 -0.86 35.11 -45.86
N ALA A 461 -0.16 35.97 -45.12
CA ALA A 461 -0.19 36.22 -43.68
C ALA A 461 -1.61 36.65 -43.20
N GLN A 462 -2.01 36.69 -41.91
CA GLN A 462 -1.33 37.21 -40.73
C GLN A 462 -2.30 37.07 -39.52
N THR A 463 -1.81 36.76 -38.31
CA THR A 463 -2.29 37.24 -36.98
C THR A 463 -1.42 36.55 -35.92
N HIS A 464 -0.24 37.09 -35.61
CA HIS A 464 0.02 38.04 -34.53
C HIS A 464 -0.33 37.47 -33.14
N LEU A 465 0.70 36.91 -32.49
CA LEU A 465 0.80 36.80 -31.04
C LEU A 465 1.79 37.89 -30.61
N GLU A 466 1.27 39.00 -30.11
CA GLU A 466 2.07 40.11 -29.61
C GLU A 466 1.93 40.20 -28.08
N VAL A 467 3.10 40.33 -27.47
CA VAL A 467 3.38 40.51 -26.05
C VAL A 467 3.20 41.99 -25.69
N CYS A 468 2.76 42.29 -24.46
CA CYS A 468 3.23 43.36 -23.53
C CYS A 468 2.10 43.74 -22.55
N SER A 469 2.21 43.55 -21.23
CA SER A 469 3.03 44.27 -20.24
C SER A 469 2.53 45.70 -19.92
N GLY A 470 2.43 46.00 -18.61
CA GLY A 470 2.27 47.32 -18.00
C GLY A 470 2.40 47.19 -16.48
N LEU A 471 3.56 47.46 -15.87
CA LEU A 471 4.11 48.74 -15.35
C LEU A 471 3.38 49.24 -14.07
N GLY A 472 4.05 49.65 -12.96
CA GLY A 472 5.47 49.93 -12.69
C GLY A 472 5.81 49.89 -11.17
N ALA A 473 7.07 49.55 -10.83
CA ALA A 473 8.14 50.38 -10.22
C ALA A 473 7.96 50.67 -8.71
N SER A 474 8.94 50.47 -7.82
CA SER A 474 10.26 51.14 -7.81
C SER A 474 11.33 50.45 -6.91
N ASP A 475 12.61 50.53 -7.35
CA ASP A 475 13.83 50.88 -6.58
C ASP A 475 14.40 49.87 -5.52
N THR A 476 15.69 49.49 -5.43
CA THR A 476 16.98 49.93 -6.01
C THR A 476 18.09 48.89 -5.65
N GLU A 477 19.09 48.78 -6.53
CA GLU A 477 20.49 48.35 -6.33
C GLU A 477 20.99 46.89 -6.30
N LEU A 478 22.04 46.72 -7.13
CA LEU A 478 22.88 45.57 -7.44
C LEU A 478 23.89 45.26 -6.31
N ILE A 479 24.37 44.01 -6.25
CA ILE A 479 25.81 43.65 -6.34
C ILE A 479 25.94 42.12 -6.47
N ALA A 480 26.77 41.69 -7.41
CA ALA A 480 27.07 40.31 -7.75
C ALA A 480 28.01 39.63 -6.72
N GLY A 481 27.75 38.35 -6.41
CA GLY A 481 28.62 37.48 -5.60
C GLY A 481 29.05 36.22 -6.38
N LYS A 482 30.37 36.06 -6.52
CA LYS A 482 31.11 35.01 -7.24
C LYS A 482 31.10 33.62 -6.56
N PRO A 483 31.46 32.54 -7.29
CA PRO A 483 31.60 31.18 -6.80
C PRO A 483 32.93 30.95 -6.06
N TRP A 484 32.93 30.09 -5.02
CA TRP A 484 34.13 29.79 -4.24
C TRP A 484 34.87 28.56 -4.78
N SER A 485 36.17 28.74 -5.05
CA SER A 485 37.13 27.75 -5.53
C SER A 485 38.08 27.21 -4.44
N ALA A 486 38.63 26.04 -4.69
CA ALA A 486 39.65 25.31 -3.91
C ALA A 486 40.90 26.12 -3.50
N HIS A 487 41.58 25.64 -2.45
CA HIS A 487 43.00 25.92 -2.18
C HIS A 487 43.80 24.65 -1.78
N LYS A 488 45.10 24.67 -2.11
CA LYS A 488 46.05 23.55 -2.19
C LYS A 488 47.35 23.93 -1.44
N LYS A 489 47.89 23.01 -0.61
CA LYS A 489 49.33 22.61 -0.35
C LYS A 489 50.37 23.68 0.12
N THR A 490 51.47 23.50 0.90
CA THR A 490 52.35 22.43 1.53
C THR A 490 53.41 23.18 2.45
N PRO A 491 54.57 22.66 2.96
CA PRO A 491 55.12 21.32 3.34
C PRO A 491 55.92 21.28 4.70
N ILE A 492 56.42 20.09 5.12
CA ILE A 492 57.79 19.74 5.67
C ILE A 492 57.74 18.33 6.36
N ALA A 493 58.79 17.51 6.18
CA ALA A 493 59.02 16.14 6.75
C ALA A 493 60.35 16.13 7.59
N PRO A 494 60.97 15.02 8.08
CA PRO A 494 60.55 13.63 8.41
C PRO A 494 61.09 13.10 9.80
N SER A 495 60.67 11.91 10.26
CA SER A 495 61.43 10.90 11.06
C SER A 495 60.45 9.78 11.52
N GLN A 496 60.53 8.54 11.03
CA GLN A 496 61.41 7.38 11.34
C GLN A 496 61.14 6.63 12.66
N THR A 497 61.24 5.30 12.55
CA THR A 497 61.22 4.18 13.54
C THR A 497 59.86 3.72 14.06
N ASP A 498 59.62 2.45 14.39
CA ASP A 498 59.99 1.10 13.92
C ASP A 498 59.05 0.13 14.69
N GLU A 499 59.07 -1.17 14.38
CA GLU A 499 58.58 -2.33 15.18
C GLU A 499 57.17 -2.92 14.94
N MET A 500 57.13 -3.86 13.99
CA MET A 500 56.93 -5.32 14.14
C MET A 500 55.94 -5.97 15.15
N LEU A 501 55.25 -7.01 14.59
CA LEU A 501 54.77 -8.31 15.17
C LEU A 501 53.41 -8.32 15.91
N LYS A 502 52.37 -9.00 15.40
CA LYS A 502 52.06 -10.46 15.28
C LYS A 502 51.41 -11.08 16.53
N CYS A 503 50.31 -11.81 16.22
CA CYS A 503 49.80 -13.05 16.85
C CYS A 503 48.67 -12.99 17.90
N LEU A 504 47.73 -13.92 17.67
CA LEU A 504 46.51 -14.33 18.38
C LEU A 504 46.79 -14.98 19.77
N PRO A 505 45.81 -15.69 20.38
CA PRO A 505 44.84 -15.30 21.42
C PRO A 505 45.21 -15.94 22.79
N PRO A 506 44.29 -16.05 23.77
CA PRO A 506 44.32 -17.24 24.61
C PRO A 506 42.96 -17.90 24.89
N GLU A 507 42.99 -19.23 24.81
CA GLU A 507 42.12 -20.17 25.53
C GLU A 507 42.83 -20.66 26.82
N ARG A 508 42.02 -21.35 27.65
CA ARG A 508 42.30 -22.32 28.75
C ARG A 508 42.01 -21.79 30.15
N SER A 509 41.51 -22.57 31.11
CA SER A 509 40.88 -23.90 31.19
C SER A 509 40.71 -24.16 32.70
N GLY A 510 39.65 -24.82 33.14
CA GLY A 510 39.55 -25.33 34.51
C GLY A 510 38.38 -26.31 34.66
N ILE A 511 38.72 -27.56 34.95
CA ILE A 511 37.86 -28.76 35.04
C ILE A 511 37.54 -29.04 36.54
N ILE A 512 36.57 -29.94 36.78
CA ILE A 512 36.27 -30.74 38.01
C ILE A 512 35.13 -30.09 38.84
N ASP A 513 34.01 -30.73 39.22
CA ASP A 513 33.69 -32.14 39.50
C ASP A 513 32.18 -32.47 39.36
N ASN A 514 31.91 -33.78 39.34
CA ASN A 514 30.61 -34.46 39.26
C ASN A 514 29.62 -34.20 40.41
N CYS A 515 28.31 -34.34 40.13
CA CYS A 515 27.43 -35.31 40.80
C CYS A 515 26.01 -35.29 40.20
N ASP A 516 25.65 -36.40 39.54
CA ASP A 516 24.27 -36.83 39.32
C ASP A 516 23.55 -37.08 40.65
N LEU A 517 22.23 -36.88 40.68
CA LEU A 517 21.29 -37.78 41.37
C LEU A 517 19.85 -37.49 40.88
N SER A 518 19.31 -38.45 40.15
CA SER A 518 17.90 -38.66 39.87
C SER A 518 17.20 -39.26 41.08
N ILE A 519 16.01 -38.77 41.45
CA ILE A 519 14.99 -39.54 42.17
C ILE A 519 13.60 -39.17 41.64
N GLU A 520 12.86 -40.20 41.25
CA GLU A 520 11.50 -40.22 40.73
C GLU A 520 10.41 -40.01 41.81
N ASN A 521 9.18 -39.83 41.30
CA ASN A 521 7.90 -40.37 41.79
C ASN A 521 6.83 -39.42 42.38
N HIS A 522 5.80 -39.24 41.53
CA HIS A 522 4.35 -39.33 41.76
C HIS A 522 3.69 -38.60 42.94
N SER A 523 2.74 -37.70 42.65
CA SER A 523 1.29 -38.00 42.65
C SER A 523 0.39 -36.75 42.58
N THR A 524 -0.65 -36.89 41.76
CA THR A 524 -2.05 -36.44 41.87
C THR A 524 -2.42 -35.21 42.72
N GLY A 525 -3.09 -34.23 42.10
CA GLY A 525 -3.96 -33.30 42.83
C GLY A 525 -4.24 -31.99 42.07
N SER A 526 -5.44 -31.87 41.51
CA SER A 526 -6.03 -30.60 41.06
C SER A 526 -6.04 -29.54 42.18
N PRO A 527 -6.13 -28.24 41.82
CA PRO A 527 -7.09 -27.42 42.55
C PRO A 527 -7.90 -26.47 41.67
N THR A 528 -9.19 -26.44 42.02
CA THR A 528 -10.16 -25.38 41.76
C THR A 528 -10.04 -24.24 42.79
N ALA A 529 -10.34 -23.03 42.31
CA ALA A 529 -11.00 -21.91 42.98
C ALA A 529 -10.20 -20.93 43.89
N GLU A 530 -10.46 -19.65 43.56
CA GLU A 530 -10.72 -18.49 44.42
C GLU A 530 -9.60 -17.75 45.18
N ASP A 531 -9.44 -16.50 44.73
CA ASP A 531 -9.26 -15.26 45.50
C ASP A 531 -8.99 -15.35 47.00
N THR A 532 -7.90 -14.70 47.44
CA THR A 532 -8.03 -13.58 48.39
C THR A 532 -6.78 -12.70 48.44
N ARG A 533 -7.06 -11.40 48.50
CA ARG A 533 -6.16 -10.29 48.83
C ARG A 533 -5.32 -10.57 50.08
N THR A 534 -4.11 -10.03 50.08
CA THR A 534 -3.52 -9.51 51.32
C THR A 534 -2.78 -8.22 51.01
N GLU A 535 -3.27 -7.15 51.63
CA GLU A 535 -2.69 -5.83 51.72
C GLU A 535 -1.37 -5.89 52.50
N ILE A 536 -0.40 -5.08 52.10
CA ILE A 536 0.61 -4.56 53.02
C ILE A 536 0.50 -3.04 52.97
N SER A 537 0.06 -2.51 54.10
CA SER A 537 -0.04 -1.12 54.49
C SER A 537 1.33 -0.45 54.62
N PHE A 538 1.42 0.83 54.25
CA PHE A 538 2.23 1.80 54.98
C PHE A 538 1.45 3.12 55.13
N GLU A 539 1.36 3.55 56.38
CA GLU A 539 0.69 4.74 56.87
C GLU A 539 1.47 6.04 56.62
N TYR A 540 0.68 7.08 56.31
CA TYR A 540 0.77 8.48 56.71
C TYR A 540 2.07 9.29 56.52
N LEU A 541 2.00 10.17 55.52
CA LEU A 541 2.39 11.59 55.67
C LEU A 541 1.28 12.45 55.06
N GLN A 542 0.59 13.22 55.90
CA GLN A 542 -0.46 14.15 55.51
C GLN A 542 0.13 15.42 54.85
N VAL A 543 -0.38 15.68 53.65
CA VAL A 543 -0.83 16.98 53.11
C VAL A 543 0.18 18.13 53.04
N SER A 544 0.62 18.39 51.81
CA SER A 544 0.46 19.72 51.21
C SER A 544 -0.01 19.55 49.77
N ASP A 545 -1.16 20.14 49.44
CA ASP A 545 -1.73 20.21 48.10
C ASP A 545 -0.68 20.59 47.05
N ASN A 546 -0.56 19.76 46.00
CA ASN A 546 -0.44 20.23 44.63
C ASN A 546 -0.70 19.08 43.64
N ALA A 547 -1.64 19.32 42.73
CA ALA A 547 -2.24 18.37 41.81
C ALA A 547 -1.22 17.55 41.00
N GLY A 548 -1.42 16.23 41.00
CA GLY A 548 -0.60 15.25 40.30
C GLY A 548 -0.60 15.42 38.79
N LYS A 549 0.61 15.33 38.23
CA LYS A 549 0.92 15.27 36.80
C LYS A 549 0.21 14.07 36.15
N GLY A 550 -0.86 14.35 35.40
CA GLY A 550 -1.30 13.47 34.32
C GLY A 550 -0.32 13.57 33.15
N TYR A 551 0.08 12.44 32.58
CA TYR A 551 0.90 12.38 31.37
C TYR A 551 0.11 12.94 30.17
N THR A 552 0.17 14.26 29.99
CA THR A 552 -0.24 14.93 28.76
C THR A 552 0.85 14.74 27.72
N SER A 553 0.65 13.80 26.81
CA SER A 553 1.37 13.77 25.53
C SER A 553 1.08 15.07 24.76
N PRO A 554 2.06 15.69 24.06
CA PRO A 554 1.85 16.94 23.34
C PRO A 554 1.04 16.66 22.07
N VAL A 555 -0.26 16.49 22.22
CA VAL A 555 -1.19 16.30 21.11
C VAL A 555 -1.71 17.68 20.71
N MET A 556 -1.20 18.19 19.59
CA MET A 556 -1.46 19.55 19.12
C MET A 556 -2.83 19.63 18.40
N ARG A 557 -3.72 20.50 18.91
CA ARG A 557 -4.93 20.96 18.20
C ARG A 557 -4.54 22.07 17.23
N LYS A 558 -5.06 22.06 16.00
CA LYS A 558 -4.99 23.21 15.09
C LYS A 558 -5.86 24.35 15.62
N SER A 559 -5.34 25.59 15.60
CA SER A 559 -6.10 26.82 15.75
C SER A 559 -6.84 27.15 14.44
N LEU A 560 -8.07 27.65 14.55
CA LEU A 560 -8.98 27.93 13.43
C LEU A 560 -8.92 29.42 13.06
N ASP A 561 -8.62 29.73 11.80
CA ASP A 561 -8.97 31.03 11.21
C ASP A 561 -10.41 30.95 10.68
N THR A 562 -11.29 31.78 11.23
CA THR A 562 -12.70 31.91 10.82
C THR A 562 -12.79 32.59 9.46
N CYS A 563 -13.31 31.88 8.45
CA CYS A 563 -13.68 32.48 7.16
C CYS A 563 -15.20 32.35 6.96
N THR A 564 -15.89 33.49 7.00
CA THR A 564 -17.30 33.63 6.59
C THR A 564 -17.35 34.01 5.11
N CYS A 565 -17.60 33.07 4.19
CA CYS A 565 -17.93 33.39 2.79
C CYS A 565 -18.70 32.26 2.11
N GLN A 566 -19.87 32.59 1.53
CA GLN A 566 -20.52 31.82 0.47
C GLN A 566 -19.67 31.92 -0.81
N GLY A 567 -18.87 30.89 -1.04
CA GLY A 567 -18.09 30.67 -2.27
C GLY A 567 -17.61 29.23 -2.24
N TYR A 568 -17.52 28.57 -3.39
CA TYR A 568 -17.09 27.16 -3.52
C TYR A 568 -15.85 26.90 -2.66
N CYS A 569 -16.05 26.27 -1.51
CA CYS A 569 -15.00 26.00 -0.56
C CYS A 569 -14.25 24.76 -1.06
N SER A 570 -12.96 24.89 -1.35
CA SER A 570 -12.08 23.74 -1.58
C SER A 570 -11.89 23.02 -0.25
N SER A 571 -12.88 22.24 0.17
CA SER A 571 -12.85 21.45 1.38
C SER A 571 -11.87 20.29 1.17
N ALA A 572 -10.86 20.17 2.03
CA ALA A 572 -9.81 19.15 1.88
C ALA A 572 -9.46 18.56 3.25
N VAL A 573 -9.26 17.24 3.32
CA VAL A 573 -8.66 16.61 4.50
C VAL A 573 -7.14 16.73 4.35
N PRO A 574 -6.45 17.45 5.25
CA PRO A 574 -5.01 17.61 5.16
C PRO A 574 -4.28 16.27 5.34
N ALA A 575 -3.10 16.15 4.74
CA ALA A 575 -2.21 15.03 4.97
C ALA A 575 -1.87 14.89 6.46
N GLY A 576 -1.71 13.64 6.90
CA GLY A 576 -1.32 13.29 8.27
C GLY A 576 -2.47 13.26 9.27
N CYS A 577 -3.71 13.59 8.85
CA CYS A 577 -4.87 13.60 9.72
C CYS A 577 -5.29 12.21 10.18
N VAL A 578 -5.30 12.01 11.51
CA VAL A 578 -5.70 10.77 12.17
C VAL A 578 -6.70 11.02 13.29
N LEU A 579 -7.44 9.96 13.66
CA LEU A 579 -8.32 9.93 14.82
C LEU A 579 -7.98 8.75 15.73
N PRO A 580 -8.36 8.81 17.02
CA PRO A 580 -8.25 7.66 17.90
C PRO A 580 -9.09 6.49 17.39
N VAL A 581 -8.56 5.28 17.49
CA VAL A 581 -9.29 4.05 17.13
C VAL A 581 -10.47 3.77 18.06
N GLY A 582 -11.20 2.70 17.79
CA GLY A 582 -12.29 2.24 18.65
C GLY A 582 -13.67 2.72 18.22
N GLY A 583 -13.84 3.03 16.93
CA GLY A 583 -15.12 3.51 16.39
C GLY A 583 -15.34 5.02 16.55
N SER A 584 -14.29 5.77 16.86
CA SER A 584 -14.39 7.22 17.10
C SER A 584 -14.84 7.96 15.85
N PHE A 585 -14.31 7.62 14.68
CA PHE A 585 -14.75 8.21 13.42
C PHE A 585 -16.26 7.99 13.19
N GLU A 586 -16.74 6.76 13.38
CA GLU A 586 -18.14 6.42 13.15
C GLU A 586 -19.08 7.10 14.16
N ILE A 587 -18.67 7.23 15.43
CA ILE A 587 -19.46 7.93 16.45
C ILE A 587 -19.50 9.44 16.17
N LEU A 588 -18.35 10.06 15.86
CA LEU A 588 -18.26 11.48 15.51
C LEU A 588 -19.11 11.80 14.29
N MET A 589 -18.97 11.01 13.23
CA MET A 589 -19.70 11.23 11.99
C MET A 589 -21.20 11.04 12.20
N SER A 590 -21.62 10.00 12.94
CA SER A 590 -23.02 9.80 13.31
C SER A 590 -23.58 11.00 14.09
N TYR A 591 -22.85 11.52 15.08
CA TYR A 591 -23.27 12.69 15.86
C TYR A 591 -23.47 13.94 15.00
N TYR A 592 -22.53 14.25 14.11
CA TYR A 592 -22.63 15.44 13.25
C TYR A 592 -23.69 15.30 12.16
N LEU A 593 -23.88 14.10 11.61
CA LEU A 593 -24.98 13.82 10.68
C LEU A 593 -26.34 14.01 11.33
N LEU A 594 -26.53 13.53 12.57
CA LEU A 594 -27.78 13.72 13.30
C LEU A 594 -28.00 15.19 13.69
N SER A 595 -26.92 15.92 13.97
CA SER A 595 -26.98 17.36 14.26
C SER A 595 -27.37 18.15 13.02
N TYR A 596 -26.82 17.80 11.86
CA TYR A 596 -27.18 18.36 10.56
C TYR A 596 -28.64 18.04 10.20
N ALA A 597 -29.07 16.79 10.37
CA ALA A 597 -30.45 16.37 10.12
C ALA A 597 -31.47 17.17 10.94
N LYS A 598 -31.14 17.57 12.18
CA LYS A 598 -32.02 18.43 13.00
C LYS A 598 -32.13 19.86 12.49
N GLN A 599 -31.12 20.35 11.78
CA GLN A 599 -31.09 21.70 11.21
C GLN A 599 -31.82 21.76 9.86
N CYS A 600 -31.87 20.65 9.13
CA CYS A 600 -32.62 20.53 7.88
C CYS A 600 -34.14 20.47 8.16
N GLN A 601 -34.91 21.34 7.52
CA GLN A 601 -36.38 21.27 7.55
C GLN A 601 -36.87 20.12 6.65
N GLN A 602 -37.13 18.95 7.25
CA GLN A 602 -37.82 17.78 6.66
C GLN A 602 -37.52 17.52 5.16
N SER A 603 -36.25 17.44 4.78
CA SER A 603 -35.79 17.16 3.40
C SER A 603 -35.39 15.70 3.21
N ASP A 604 -35.28 15.23 1.96
CA ASP A 604 -34.70 13.91 1.63
C ASP A 604 -33.29 13.73 2.24
N GLU A 605 -32.53 14.82 2.40
CA GLU A 605 -31.23 14.84 3.07
C GLU A 605 -31.32 14.50 4.56
N THR A 606 -32.43 14.83 5.22
CA THR A 606 -32.66 14.48 6.63
C THR A 606 -32.75 12.97 6.79
N VAL A 607 -33.54 12.32 5.91
CA VAL A 607 -33.71 10.85 5.94
C VAL A 607 -32.41 10.14 5.60
N ILE A 608 -31.68 10.62 4.59
CA ILE A 608 -30.36 10.08 4.22
C ILE A 608 -29.35 10.26 5.35
N SER A 609 -29.32 11.43 5.99
CA SER A 609 -28.40 11.70 7.10
C SER A 609 -28.67 10.77 8.27
N MET A 610 -29.93 10.56 8.64
CA MET A 610 -30.32 9.60 9.69
C MET A 610 -29.94 8.17 9.31
N LEU A 611 -30.24 7.75 8.08
CA LEU A 611 -29.90 6.42 7.57
C LEU A 611 -28.39 6.13 7.65
N ILE A 612 -27.57 7.07 7.18
CA ILE A 612 -26.10 6.96 7.22
C ILE A 612 -25.61 6.97 8.67
N ALA A 613 -26.12 7.87 9.50
CA ALA A 613 -25.73 7.99 10.90
C ALA A 613 -26.01 6.71 11.70
N ASP A 614 -27.17 6.08 11.48
CA ASP A 614 -27.55 4.83 12.14
C ASP A 614 -26.72 3.64 11.64
N ALA A 615 -26.45 3.60 10.34
CA ALA A 615 -25.65 2.54 9.74
C ALA A 615 -24.18 2.58 10.19
N LEU A 616 -23.59 3.77 10.34
CA LEU A 616 -22.23 3.95 10.85
C LEU A 616 -22.03 3.36 12.24
N LEU A 617 -23.04 3.47 13.11
CA LEU A 617 -22.98 2.90 14.47
C LEU A 617 -22.98 1.36 14.48
N GLY A 618 -23.23 0.69 13.35
CA GLY A 618 -23.06 -0.76 13.21
C GLY A 618 -21.64 -1.24 13.51
N ILE A 619 -20.63 -0.46 13.09
CA ILE A 619 -19.21 -0.80 13.28
C ILE A 619 -18.82 -0.85 14.76
N PRO A 620 -18.98 0.24 15.56
CA PRO A 620 -18.65 0.19 16.97
C PRO A 620 -19.52 -0.83 17.74
N LYS A 621 -20.80 -1.02 17.39
CA LYS A 621 -21.64 -2.05 18.02
C LYS A 621 -21.04 -3.45 17.90
N ILE A 622 -20.46 -3.79 16.74
CA ILE A 622 -19.75 -5.06 16.54
C ILE A 622 -18.44 -5.09 17.32
N LEU A 623 -17.64 -4.02 17.24
CA LEU A 623 -16.33 -3.94 17.89
C LEU A 623 -16.42 -4.12 19.42
N TYR A 624 -17.47 -3.59 20.04
CA TYR A 624 -17.69 -3.65 21.48
C TYR A 624 -18.60 -4.80 21.92
N LYS A 625 -19.11 -5.61 20.99
CA LYS A 625 -19.92 -6.80 21.31
C LYS A 625 -19.28 -7.76 22.34
N PRO A 626 -17.96 -8.04 22.32
CA PRO A 626 -17.35 -8.89 23.33
C PRO A 626 -17.14 -8.21 24.69
N LYS A 627 -17.22 -6.86 24.77
CA LYS A 627 -16.94 -6.10 25.98
C LYS A 627 -18.18 -5.95 26.86
N LYS A 628 -17.99 -5.97 28.18
CA LYS A 628 -19.07 -5.88 29.20
C LYS A 628 -18.84 -4.72 30.16
N GLY A 629 -19.90 -4.32 30.89
CA GLY A 629 -19.82 -3.27 31.90
C GLY A 629 -19.47 -1.90 31.30
N LYS A 630 -18.49 -1.21 31.91
CA LYS A 630 -18.05 0.14 31.50
C LYS A 630 -17.49 0.21 30.07
N ASP A 631 -17.04 -0.91 29.53
CA ASP A 631 -16.49 -1.02 28.18
C ASP A 631 -17.51 -1.46 27.13
N SER A 632 -18.79 -1.60 27.51
CA SER A 632 -19.87 -1.92 26.58
C SER A 632 -20.20 -0.73 25.66
N PHE A 633 -20.71 -1.03 24.46
CA PHE A 633 -21.07 0.00 23.48
C PHE A 633 -21.97 1.11 24.04
N PRO A 634 -23.08 0.82 24.76
CA PRO A 634 -23.96 1.89 25.25
C PRO A 634 -23.26 2.86 26.20
N HIS A 635 -22.38 2.36 27.08
CA HIS A 635 -21.64 3.20 28.02
C HIS A 635 -20.64 4.09 27.31
N ILE A 636 -19.86 3.51 26.39
CA ILE A 636 -18.88 4.27 25.60
C ILE A 636 -19.57 5.30 24.72
N TYR A 637 -20.68 4.94 24.08
CA TYR A 637 -21.47 5.83 23.25
C TYR A 637 -22.07 7.00 24.05
N MET A 638 -22.65 6.74 25.23
CA MET A 638 -23.18 7.81 26.09
C MET A 638 -22.08 8.74 26.61
N ARG A 639 -20.95 8.19 27.07
CA ARG A 639 -19.79 8.99 27.49
C ARG A 639 -19.26 9.87 26.36
N SER A 640 -19.20 9.31 25.16
CA SER A 640 -18.82 9.97 23.93
C SER A 640 -19.72 11.16 23.61
N LEU A 641 -21.04 10.94 23.64
CA LEU A 641 -22.02 12.00 23.40
C LEU A 641 -21.92 13.12 24.43
N HIS A 642 -21.77 12.79 25.71
CA HIS A 642 -21.60 13.78 26.77
C HIS A 642 -20.34 14.64 26.57
N ALA A 643 -19.21 14.01 26.19
CA ALA A 643 -17.98 14.73 25.88
C ALA A 643 -18.16 15.68 24.68
N LEU A 644 -18.83 15.22 23.61
CA LEU A 644 -19.09 16.03 22.42
C LEU A 644 -20.02 17.22 22.71
N GLN A 645 -21.07 17.01 23.51
CA GLN A 645 -21.96 18.08 23.96
C GLN A 645 -21.22 19.12 24.81
N ALA A 646 -20.28 18.67 25.65
CA ALA A 646 -19.43 19.54 26.45
C ALA A 646 -18.23 20.14 25.67
N SER A 647 -18.13 19.93 24.35
CA SER A 647 -16.99 20.33 23.51
C SER A 647 -15.63 19.80 24.00
N GLN A 648 -15.63 18.67 24.71
CA GLN A 648 -14.45 17.98 25.20
C GLN A 648 -13.97 16.92 24.20
N PRO A 649 -12.65 16.62 24.17
CA PRO A 649 -12.14 15.56 23.33
C PRO A 649 -12.70 14.20 23.77
N MET A 650 -12.97 13.35 22.80
CA MET A 650 -13.40 11.99 23.07
C MET A 650 -12.28 11.22 23.79
N VAL A 651 -12.61 10.64 24.94
CA VAL A 651 -11.69 9.76 25.65
C VAL A 651 -11.79 8.36 25.05
N SER A 652 -10.84 7.98 24.20
CA SER A 652 -10.75 6.62 23.69
C SER A 652 -10.18 5.69 24.76
N GLY A 653 -10.90 4.61 25.06
CA GLY A 653 -10.40 3.52 25.94
C GLY A 653 -9.37 2.61 25.25
N GLN A 654 -9.01 2.88 23.99
CA GLN A 654 -8.05 2.12 23.19
C GLN A 654 -6.90 3.02 22.73
N SER A 655 -5.69 2.49 22.77
CA SER A 655 -4.49 3.11 22.20
C SER A 655 -4.40 2.82 20.71
N GLY A 656 -4.08 3.84 19.92
CA GLY A 656 -3.84 3.70 18.48
C GLY A 656 -4.55 4.77 17.66
N PHE A 657 -4.13 4.89 16.40
CA PHE A 657 -4.68 5.85 15.45
C PHE A 657 -5.26 5.16 14.21
N GLU A 658 -6.19 5.84 13.54
CA GLU A 658 -6.72 5.47 12.23
C GLU A 658 -6.70 6.67 11.28
N SER A 659 -6.48 6.41 9.99
CA SER A 659 -6.44 7.45 8.96
C SER A 659 -7.83 8.03 8.67
N VAL A 660 -7.97 9.37 8.80
CA VAL A 660 -9.22 10.06 8.46
C VAL A 660 -9.50 9.97 6.96
N ALA A 661 -8.47 10.19 6.14
CA ALA A 661 -8.59 10.09 4.68
C ALA A 661 -9.07 8.70 4.25
N GLY A 662 -8.50 7.64 4.84
CA GLY A 662 -8.94 6.26 4.58
C GLY A 662 -10.40 6.02 4.96
N LYS A 663 -10.86 6.53 6.10
CA LYS A 663 -12.25 6.42 6.57
C LYS A 663 -13.23 7.21 5.71
N TYR A 664 -12.87 8.41 5.30
CA TYR A 664 -13.68 9.20 4.38
C TYR A 664 -13.83 8.47 3.03
N GLN A 665 -12.73 7.98 2.46
CA GLN A 665 -12.79 7.21 1.21
C GLN A 665 -13.61 5.93 1.36
N LEU A 666 -13.58 5.27 2.52
CA LEU A 666 -14.42 4.11 2.82
C LEU A 666 -15.91 4.48 2.76
N LEU A 667 -16.31 5.54 3.47
CA LEU A 667 -17.68 6.05 3.44
C LEU A 667 -18.14 6.31 2.01
N THR A 668 -17.33 7.06 1.25
CA THR A 668 -17.61 7.39 -0.15
C THR A 668 -17.68 6.14 -1.05
N SER A 669 -16.78 5.17 -0.86
CA SER A 669 -16.76 3.94 -1.66
C SER A 669 -17.99 3.06 -1.39
N VAL A 670 -18.45 3.00 -0.12
CA VAL A 670 -19.66 2.27 0.25
C VAL A 670 -20.91 2.92 -0.32
N LEU A 671 -21.03 4.26 -0.24
CA LEU A 671 -22.15 4.99 -0.83
C LEU A 671 -22.19 4.79 -2.36
N GLN A 672 -21.04 4.81 -3.02
CA GLN A 672 -20.96 4.51 -4.46
C GLN A 672 -21.37 3.08 -4.81
N CYS A 673 -21.02 2.10 -3.99
CA CYS A 673 -21.46 0.72 -4.17
C CYS A 673 -22.97 0.59 -3.97
N LEU A 674 -23.52 1.24 -2.93
CA LEU A 674 -24.94 1.28 -2.67
C LEU A 674 -25.71 1.90 -3.84
N MET A 675 -25.29 3.05 -4.35
CA MET A 675 -25.90 3.69 -5.53
C MET A 675 -25.93 2.75 -6.73
N LYS A 676 -24.83 2.03 -7.02
CA LYS A 676 -24.81 1.01 -8.09
C LYS A 676 -25.86 -0.09 -7.88
N ILE A 677 -26.00 -0.59 -6.64
CA ILE A 677 -27.03 -1.59 -6.30
C ILE A 677 -28.44 -1.03 -6.53
N LEU A 678 -28.69 0.20 -6.08
CA LEU A 678 -30.00 0.87 -6.18
C LEU A 678 -30.41 1.18 -7.62
N THR A 679 -29.45 1.32 -8.55
CA THR A 679 -29.74 1.51 -9.98
C THR A 679 -30.10 0.23 -10.73
N ILE A 680 -29.91 -0.95 -10.12
CA ILE A 680 -30.26 -2.23 -10.73
C ILE A 680 -31.73 -2.51 -10.45
N ASP A 681 -32.55 -2.52 -11.50
CA ASP A 681 -33.98 -2.85 -11.36
C ASP A 681 -34.24 -4.36 -11.48
N LEU A 682 -33.47 -5.07 -12.31
CA LEU A 682 -33.70 -6.47 -12.66
C LEU A 682 -32.39 -7.25 -12.84
N ILE A 683 -32.33 -8.46 -12.29
CA ILE A 683 -31.23 -9.39 -12.48
C ILE A 683 -31.73 -10.56 -13.33
N ILE A 684 -31.10 -10.75 -14.49
CA ILE A 684 -31.42 -11.81 -15.45
C ILE A 684 -30.19 -12.71 -15.60
N ASN A 685 -30.36 -14.01 -15.34
CA ASN A 685 -29.33 -14.99 -15.64
C ASN A 685 -29.46 -15.45 -17.10
N ILE A 686 -28.40 -15.30 -17.88
CA ILE A 686 -28.33 -15.69 -19.29
C ILE A 686 -27.27 -16.79 -19.48
N LYS A 687 -27.55 -17.79 -20.33
CA LYS A 687 -26.63 -18.92 -20.55
C LYS A 687 -25.42 -18.58 -21.42
N ARG A 688 -25.55 -17.58 -22.29
CA ARG A 688 -24.50 -17.10 -23.20
C ARG A 688 -24.59 -15.59 -23.29
N GLN A 689 -23.45 -14.91 -23.36
CA GLN A 689 -23.45 -13.52 -23.75
C GLN A 689 -23.94 -13.41 -25.20
N PRO A 690 -24.68 -12.35 -25.56
CA PRO A 690 -24.95 -12.08 -26.96
C PRO A 690 -23.61 -11.96 -27.67
N GLN A 691 -23.35 -12.88 -28.60
CA GLN A 691 -22.19 -12.75 -29.48
C GLN A 691 -22.37 -11.42 -30.22
N LYS A 692 -21.37 -10.52 -30.12
CA LYS A 692 -21.26 -9.48 -31.13
C LYS A 692 -21.16 -10.22 -32.45
N ALA A 693 -22.06 -9.92 -33.40
CA ALA A 693 -21.84 -10.28 -34.78
C ALA A 693 -20.56 -9.56 -35.21
N ALA A 694 -19.41 -10.20 -34.97
CA ALA A 694 -18.22 -9.94 -35.74
C ALA A 694 -18.47 -10.64 -37.06
N ASP A 695 -18.38 -9.86 -38.12
CA ASP A 695 -18.65 -10.27 -39.49
C ASP A 695 -18.04 -11.63 -39.79
N GLN A 696 -18.91 -12.60 -40.07
CA GLN A 696 -18.54 -13.77 -40.84
C GLN A 696 -18.37 -13.29 -42.29
N GLU A 697 -17.21 -12.74 -42.62
CA GLU A 697 -16.67 -12.91 -43.97
C GLU A 697 -15.70 -14.09 -43.92
N SER A 698 -16.26 -15.20 -44.37
CA SER A 698 -15.60 -16.40 -44.85
C SER A 698 -14.72 -16.07 -46.06
N GLU A 699 -13.40 -16.23 -45.94
CA GLU A 699 -12.40 -16.64 -46.94
C GLU A 699 -11.19 -17.09 -46.09
N ASP A 700 -10.62 -18.29 -46.14
CA ASP A 700 -10.28 -19.11 -47.30
C ASP A 700 -10.26 -20.62 -46.97
N GLU A 701 -10.80 -21.40 -47.91
CA GLU A 701 -10.24 -22.68 -48.33
C GLU A 701 -8.97 -22.40 -49.14
N PHE A 702 -7.82 -22.97 -48.74
CA PHE A 702 -6.80 -23.70 -49.53
C PHE A 702 -5.44 -23.72 -48.83
#